data_AF-A0A8B9JS08-F1
#
_entry.id   AF-A0A8B9JS08-F1
#
_cell.length_a   1.000
_cell.length_b   1.000
_cell.length_c   1.000
_cell.angle_alpha   90.00
_cell.angle_beta   90.00
_cell.angle_gamma   90.00
#
_symmetry.space_group_name_H-M   'P 1'
#
loop_
_entity.id
_entity.type
_entity.pdbx_description
1 polymer ?
#
loop_
_entity_poly.entity_id
_entity_poly.type
_entity_poly.pdbx_seq_one_letter_code
_entity_poly.pdbx_strand_id
1 'polypeptide(L)'
;FLAKENFAMLTVDGDEASAVRTNTPIQITTGGTYHFGGKFFYSLPMQTDGLCSRSFQGCMQLIQVDDQLADLTAVEQGRLGAFENVSLDMCAIIDRCMPNHCEHGGRCTQTWNSFSCSCDGTGYTGATCHTSVYEQSCEAYKHVGRSSDLYWIDPDGSGPLGPFKVICNMTEDKVWTTVVNNLPAQTSVTGSSRERRTVLQLNYSATMEQISAITSSAEHCEQHVAYNCRMSRLLNTPDGTPYTWWVGRGNEKHFYWGGSAPGIQKCSCGIERNCTDPKYHCNCDADQKQWQEDSGLLVYKDHLPVSQVAVGDTNRPGSEAKLTVGPLRCQGDRSYWNAASFNTPSSYLHFSTFQGETSADISFYFKTSAPYGVFLENLGNTDFIRLELKSPTVVSFSFDVGNGPVELNVHSPTPLNDDQWHRVSAERNVKEAILQLDQQYKEVRPAPAQGHTRLELYSQLYVGAAGGQRGFLGCIRSLKMNGVTLDLEERAKVTPGVKPGCSGHCTSFGMYCRNGGKCVEKYNGYSCDCSATAYDGPFCTKDVGGFFEAGTLIRYNLVSDVVAAASSVEGKSVGTSLPMETNLTREDVAFSFSTSSTPSILFYISSKTQDYMAVVLRQNGTLQLRYNLGGLREPFTIDLDQRNLANGQPHSVNITRIERDIYVQLDHYPSVSYTLPEASDTQFNLVKTLFLGKVFETGQIDPVLIEKYNTPGFVGCLSRVQFNSIAPLKAALSTRASAPVSHQGKLVESNCGASPLTIPPMSAATDPWNQKDPDFPFNEERVIPDGVNRNSAIIGGIIAVVIFTILCTLVFLIRYMFRHKGTYHTNEAKGGESSESADTAIIGTDPNFTETIDESKKEWFI
;
A
#
# COMPACT_ATOMS: atom_id res chain seq x y z
N PHE A 1 3.41 -12.51 -65.54
CA PHE A 1 3.09 -13.90 -65.94
C PHE A 1 2.82 -13.91 -67.43
N LEU A 2 3.46 -14.80 -68.17
CA LEU A 2 3.30 -14.95 -69.61
C LEU A 2 2.89 -16.39 -69.90
N ALA A 3 1.74 -16.59 -70.56
CA ALA A 3 1.29 -17.89 -71.02
C ALA A 3 1.24 -17.89 -72.55
N LYS A 4 1.90 -18.86 -73.18
CA LYS A 4 1.82 -19.13 -74.61
C LYS A 4 1.40 -20.58 -74.83
N GLU A 5 0.98 -20.94 -76.04
CA GLU A 5 0.37 -22.23 -76.38
C GLU A 5 1.13 -23.49 -75.90
N ASN A 6 2.43 -23.38 -75.61
CA ASN A 6 3.28 -24.50 -75.21
C ASN A 6 4.04 -24.29 -73.90
N PHE A 7 3.96 -23.13 -73.25
CA PHE A 7 4.65 -22.89 -71.98
C PHE A 7 4.05 -21.72 -71.19
N ALA A 8 4.20 -21.76 -69.88
CA ALA A 8 3.98 -20.60 -69.01
C ALA A 8 5.28 -20.17 -68.33
N MET A 9 5.40 -18.87 -68.09
CA MET A 9 6.53 -18.24 -67.42
C MET A 9 6.02 -17.26 -66.35
N LEU A 10 6.52 -17.41 -65.13
CA LEU A 10 6.32 -16.45 -64.05
C LEU A 10 7.64 -15.76 -63.74
N THR A 11 7.62 -14.43 -63.79
CA THR A 11 8.72 -13.56 -63.38
C THR A 11 8.25 -12.71 -62.20
N VAL A 12 9.12 -12.56 -61.20
CA VAL A 12 8.96 -11.64 -60.07
C VAL A 12 10.11 -10.63 -60.15
N ASP A 13 9.82 -9.35 -59.93
CA ASP A 13 10.79 -8.24 -60.00
C ASP A 13 11.54 -8.07 -61.34
N GLY A 14 11.00 -8.64 -62.42
CA GLY A 14 11.58 -8.53 -63.77
C GLY A 14 12.91 -9.28 -63.95
N ASP A 15 13.33 -10.08 -62.96
CA ASP A 15 14.54 -10.90 -63.06
C ASP A 15 14.28 -12.16 -63.90
N GLU A 16 14.84 -12.19 -65.12
CA GLU A 16 14.74 -13.35 -66.00
C GLU A 16 15.51 -14.57 -65.48
N ALA A 17 16.53 -14.39 -64.62
CA ALA A 17 17.29 -15.50 -64.04
C ALA A 17 16.47 -16.28 -62.99
N SER A 18 15.52 -15.60 -62.34
CA SER A 18 14.58 -16.18 -61.36
C SER A 18 13.25 -16.64 -62.00
N ALA A 19 13.14 -16.59 -63.33
CA ALA A 19 11.91 -16.94 -64.04
C ALA A 19 11.61 -18.44 -63.96
N VAL A 20 10.44 -18.79 -63.42
CA VAL A 20 9.98 -20.19 -63.38
C VAL A 20 9.24 -20.50 -64.67
N ARG A 21 9.72 -21.50 -65.42
CA ARG A 21 9.12 -21.99 -66.68
C ARG A 21 8.58 -23.40 -66.51
N THR A 22 7.53 -23.71 -67.26
CA THR A 22 6.92 -25.04 -67.26
C THR A 22 7.78 -26.05 -68.02
N ASN A 23 8.05 -27.20 -67.41
CA ASN A 23 8.93 -28.24 -67.97
C ASN A 23 8.26 -29.15 -69.01
N THR A 24 6.94 -29.04 -69.19
CA THR A 24 6.16 -29.84 -70.15
C THR A 24 5.24 -28.93 -70.98
N PRO A 25 4.92 -29.29 -72.24
CA PRO A 25 3.94 -28.55 -73.03
C PRO A 25 2.59 -28.55 -72.33
N ILE A 26 2.08 -27.36 -72.03
CA ILE A 26 0.76 -27.17 -71.42
C ILE A 26 -0.13 -26.38 -72.35
N GLN A 27 -1.35 -26.87 -72.61
CA GLN A 27 -2.39 -26.07 -73.24
C GLN A 27 -3.08 -25.22 -72.17
N ILE A 28 -2.90 -23.90 -72.24
CA ILE A 28 -3.63 -22.95 -71.41
C ILE A 28 -4.71 -22.32 -72.28
N THR A 29 -5.97 -22.64 -71.98
CA THR A 29 -7.13 -21.92 -72.51
C THR A 29 -7.57 -20.90 -71.46
N THR A 30 -7.41 -19.61 -71.74
CA THR A 30 -7.97 -18.54 -70.89
C THR A 30 -9.49 -18.51 -71.08
N GLY A 31 -10.23 -18.43 -69.97
CA GLY A 31 -11.69 -18.24 -70.00
C GLY A 31 -12.04 -16.76 -70.25
N GLY A 32 -13.33 -16.46 -70.46
CA GLY A 32 -13.81 -15.08 -70.69
C GLY A 32 -13.82 -14.16 -69.46
N THR A 33 -13.45 -14.66 -68.27
CA THR A 33 -13.49 -13.90 -67.01
C THR A 33 -12.19 -14.06 -66.23
N TYR A 34 -11.57 -12.95 -65.85
CA TYR A 34 -10.37 -12.90 -65.03
C TYR A 34 -10.71 -12.41 -63.61
N HIS A 35 -10.17 -13.06 -62.58
CA HIS A 35 -10.40 -12.69 -61.17
C HIS A 35 -9.10 -12.18 -60.55
N PHE A 36 -9.16 -11.03 -59.90
CA PHE A 36 -8.04 -10.43 -59.16
C PHE A 36 -8.47 -10.26 -57.70
N GLY A 37 -7.54 -10.45 -56.76
CA GLY A 37 -7.84 -10.30 -55.33
C GLY A 37 -8.47 -11.54 -54.65
N GLY A 38 -9.08 -12.46 -55.39
CA GLY A 38 -9.70 -13.68 -54.87
C GLY A 38 -10.82 -14.18 -55.79
N LYS A 39 -11.41 -15.35 -55.50
CA LYS A 39 -12.50 -15.91 -56.30
C LYS A 39 -13.78 -16.02 -55.47
N PHE A 40 -14.85 -15.37 -55.94
CA PHE A 40 -16.19 -15.50 -55.36
C PHE A 40 -16.91 -16.70 -56.01
N PHE A 41 -17.19 -17.75 -55.24
CA PHE A 41 -18.04 -18.86 -55.72
C PHE A 41 -19.45 -18.69 -55.15
N TYR A 42 -20.39 -18.19 -55.96
CA TYR A 42 -21.80 -18.08 -55.57
C TYR A 42 -22.59 -19.40 -55.67
N SER A 43 -21.94 -20.52 -56.01
CA SER A 43 -22.65 -21.78 -56.22
C SER A 43 -21.74 -22.96 -55.96
N LEU A 44 -21.84 -23.55 -54.77
CA LEU A 44 -21.78 -25.00 -54.49
C LEU A 44 -21.93 -25.19 -52.96
N PRO A 45 -22.79 -26.11 -52.47
CA PRO A 45 -22.84 -26.44 -51.06
C PRO A 45 -21.55 -27.17 -50.66
N MET A 46 -21.05 -26.80 -49.48
CA MET A 46 -19.82 -27.30 -48.89
C MET A 46 -19.69 -28.83 -48.95
N GLN A 47 -18.62 -29.30 -49.60
CA GLN A 47 -17.90 -30.50 -49.18
C GLN A 47 -16.54 -30.54 -49.88
N THR A 48 -15.50 -30.15 -49.14
CA THR A 48 -14.33 -30.96 -48.76
C THR A 48 -13.16 -30.03 -48.42
N ASP A 49 -12.77 -30.08 -47.15
CA ASP A 49 -11.45 -29.87 -46.57
C ASP A 49 -10.34 -29.18 -47.40
N GLY A 50 -9.78 -28.10 -46.83
CA GLY A 50 -8.32 -27.93 -46.85
C GLY A 50 -7.72 -26.62 -47.35
N LEU A 51 -8.40 -25.81 -48.17
CA LEU A 51 -7.86 -24.50 -48.57
C LEU A 51 -8.96 -23.44 -48.60
N CYS A 52 -9.19 -22.78 -47.46
CA CYS A 52 -9.68 -21.40 -47.49
C CYS A 52 -8.64 -20.59 -48.29
N SER A 53 -8.90 -20.29 -49.56
CA SER A 53 -8.08 -19.33 -50.29
C SER A 53 -8.22 -17.99 -49.57
N ARG A 54 -7.21 -17.60 -48.79
CA ARG A 54 -7.13 -16.25 -48.25
C ARG A 54 -7.12 -15.30 -49.44
N SER A 55 -8.16 -14.48 -49.59
CA SER A 55 -8.20 -13.42 -50.60
C SER A 55 -7.01 -12.48 -50.38
N PHE A 56 -6.40 -12.02 -51.47
CA PHE A 56 -5.28 -11.09 -51.42
C PHE A 56 -5.74 -9.76 -50.78
N GLN A 57 -4.96 -9.28 -49.83
CA GLN A 57 -5.14 -7.98 -49.18
C GLN A 57 -3.88 -7.17 -49.42
N GLY A 58 -4.01 -6.10 -50.20
CA GLY A 58 -2.89 -5.29 -50.63
C GLY A 58 -3.28 -4.45 -51.84
N CYS A 59 -2.31 -3.75 -52.41
CA CYS A 59 -2.53 -2.93 -53.58
C CYS A 59 -2.08 -3.66 -54.84
N MET A 60 -2.87 -3.53 -55.90
CA MET A 60 -2.49 -3.94 -57.24
C MET A 60 -2.51 -2.70 -58.14
N GLN A 61 -1.54 -2.59 -59.02
CA GLN A 61 -1.47 -1.55 -60.05
C GLN A 61 -0.96 -2.15 -61.35
N LEU A 62 -1.20 -1.45 -62.46
CA LEU A 62 -0.72 -1.83 -63.79
C LEU A 62 -1.14 -3.26 -64.19
N ILE A 63 -2.39 -3.62 -63.90
CA ILE A 63 -2.95 -4.93 -64.27
C ILE A 63 -3.07 -5.00 -65.79
N GLN A 64 -2.27 -5.87 -66.41
CA GLN A 64 -2.30 -6.12 -67.85
C GLN A 64 -2.77 -7.55 -68.13
N VAL A 65 -3.68 -7.69 -69.07
CA VAL A 65 -4.21 -8.97 -69.57
C VAL A 65 -4.12 -8.94 -71.09
N ASP A 66 -3.49 -9.95 -71.69
CA ASP A 66 -3.29 -10.04 -73.15
C ASP A 66 -2.66 -8.77 -73.76
N ASP A 67 -1.64 -8.23 -73.08
CA ASP A 67 -0.94 -6.97 -73.41
C ASP A 67 -1.83 -5.71 -73.42
N GLN A 68 -3.06 -5.79 -72.90
CA GLN A 68 -3.96 -4.66 -72.70
C GLN A 68 -4.05 -4.30 -71.22
N LEU A 69 -3.93 -3.00 -70.92
CA LEU A 69 -4.13 -2.50 -69.57
C LEU A 69 -5.61 -2.60 -69.19
N ALA A 70 -5.91 -3.19 -68.04
CA ALA A 70 -7.28 -3.26 -67.53
C ALA A 70 -7.80 -1.85 -67.22
N ASP A 71 -8.96 -1.50 -67.80
CA ASP A 71 -9.62 -0.21 -67.57
C ASP A 71 -10.40 -0.23 -66.25
N LEU A 72 -9.71 0.12 -65.16
CA LEU A 72 -10.28 0.17 -63.82
C LEU A 72 -11.35 1.27 -63.66
N THR A 73 -11.29 2.33 -64.46
CA THR A 73 -12.32 3.39 -64.48
C THR A 73 -13.63 2.86 -65.06
N ALA A 74 -13.57 2.03 -66.11
CA ALA A 74 -14.75 1.34 -66.63
C ALA A 74 -15.31 0.31 -65.64
N VAL A 75 -14.46 -0.32 -64.81
CA VAL A 75 -14.88 -1.21 -63.72
C VAL A 75 -15.62 -0.44 -62.63
N GLU A 76 -15.10 0.71 -62.21
CA GLU A 76 -15.75 1.59 -61.23
C GLU A 76 -17.13 2.05 -61.70
N GLN A 77 -17.25 2.40 -62.98
CA GLN A 77 -18.50 2.85 -63.61
C GLN A 77 -19.49 1.71 -63.88
N GLY A 78 -19.17 0.46 -63.53
CA GLY A 78 -20.00 -0.72 -63.78
C GLY A 78 -20.15 -1.08 -65.25
N ARG A 79 -19.29 -0.53 -66.13
CA ARG A 79 -19.30 -0.80 -67.57
C ARG A 79 -18.53 -2.07 -67.94
N LEU A 80 -17.59 -2.49 -67.09
CA LEU A 80 -16.72 -3.65 -67.31
C LEU A 80 -16.53 -4.44 -66.01
N GLY A 81 -16.94 -5.72 -65.97
CA GLY A 81 -16.74 -6.58 -64.81
C GLY A 81 -17.53 -6.20 -63.55
N ALA A 82 -17.11 -6.72 -62.39
CA ALA A 82 -17.68 -6.45 -61.07
C ALA A 82 -16.59 -6.48 -60.00
N PHE A 83 -16.76 -5.73 -58.91
CA PHE A 83 -15.83 -5.68 -57.78
C PHE A 83 -16.60 -5.61 -56.44
N GLU A 84 -15.97 -6.07 -55.36
CA GLU A 84 -16.51 -6.02 -54.00
C GLU A 84 -15.35 -5.81 -53.01
N ASN A 85 -15.50 -4.90 -52.04
CA ASN A 85 -14.47 -4.55 -51.05
C ASN A 85 -13.12 -4.13 -51.66
N VAL A 86 -13.16 -3.41 -52.79
CA VAL A 86 -11.99 -2.82 -53.46
C VAL A 86 -12.13 -1.30 -53.48
N SER A 87 -11.09 -0.58 -53.08
CA SER A 87 -10.95 0.86 -53.30
C SER A 87 -10.16 1.09 -54.59
N LEU A 88 -10.78 1.73 -55.58
CA LEU A 88 -10.14 2.10 -56.85
C LEU A 88 -9.44 3.47 -56.68
N ASP A 89 -8.35 3.67 -57.41
CA ASP A 89 -7.50 4.88 -57.37
C ASP A 89 -6.86 5.26 -56.01
N MET A 90 -6.93 4.37 -55.01
CA MET A 90 -6.30 4.57 -53.71
C MET A 90 -5.56 3.31 -53.23
N CYS A 91 -4.34 3.50 -52.74
CA CYS A 91 -3.58 2.49 -52.01
C CYS A 91 -3.18 3.06 -50.64
N ALA A 92 -3.95 2.75 -49.61
CA ALA A 92 -3.70 3.19 -48.24
C ALA A 92 -3.15 2.03 -47.39
N ILE A 93 -1.89 1.66 -47.61
CA ILE A 93 -1.19 0.71 -46.72
C ILE A 93 -0.79 1.48 -45.46
N ILE A 94 -1.40 1.13 -44.34
CA ILE A 94 -1.08 1.70 -43.03
C ILE A 94 0.02 0.86 -42.39
N ASP A 95 1.18 1.48 -42.17
CA ASP A 95 2.22 0.90 -41.32
C ASP A 95 1.88 1.13 -39.85
N ARG A 96 1.31 0.10 -39.21
CA ARG A 96 0.90 0.05 -37.81
C ARG A 96 2.08 -0.23 -36.86
N CYS A 97 3.29 -0.45 -37.40
CA CYS A 97 4.50 -0.54 -36.60
C CYS A 97 5.30 0.77 -36.58
N MET A 98 4.77 1.85 -37.18
CA MET A 98 5.41 3.17 -37.20
C MET A 98 4.42 4.26 -36.74
N PRO A 99 4.67 4.91 -35.58
CA PRO A 99 5.77 4.65 -34.64
C PRO A 99 5.67 3.25 -34.00
N ASN A 100 6.80 2.72 -33.52
CA ASN A 100 6.79 1.40 -32.88
C ASN A 100 6.07 1.49 -31.53
N HIS A 101 4.89 0.87 -31.46
CA HIS A 101 4.08 0.77 -30.24
C HIS A 101 4.54 -0.34 -29.29
N CYS A 102 5.53 -1.15 -29.67
CA CYS A 102 6.14 -2.15 -28.81
C CYS A 102 7.25 -1.50 -27.99
N GLU A 103 7.00 -1.38 -26.70
CA GLU A 103 7.90 -0.72 -25.75
C GLU A 103 9.08 -1.62 -25.35
N HIS A 104 10.06 -1.05 -24.64
CA HIS A 104 11.21 -1.76 -24.06
C HIS A 104 11.98 -2.67 -25.05
N GLY A 105 12.09 -2.24 -26.31
CA GLY A 105 12.78 -2.99 -27.37
C GLY A 105 11.99 -4.16 -27.96
N GLY A 106 10.69 -4.23 -27.71
CA GLY A 106 9.79 -5.23 -28.29
C GLY A 106 9.75 -5.18 -29.81
N ARG A 107 9.66 -6.36 -30.45
CA ARG A 107 9.63 -6.48 -31.91
C ARG A 107 8.20 -6.38 -32.43
N CYS A 108 7.93 -5.35 -33.23
CA CYS A 108 6.64 -5.18 -33.89
C CYS A 108 6.52 -6.04 -35.17
N THR A 109 5.35 -6.64 -35.34
CA THR A 109 4.91 -7.35 -36.54
C THR A 109 3.49 -6.89 -36.86
N GLN A 110 3.09 -6.89 -38.14
CA GLN A 110 1.76 -6.41 -38.51
C GLN A 110 1.05 -7.27 -39.55
N THR A 111 -0.27 -7.17 -39.50
CA THR A 111 -1.24 -7.70 -40.46
C THR A 111 -2.04 -6.54 -41.04
N TRP A 112 -2.90 -6.82 -42.03
CA TRP A 112 -3.77 -5.79 -42.64
C TRP A 112 -4.66 -5.05 -41.63
N ASN A 113 -5.05 -5.70 -40.53
CA ASN A 113 -6.01 -5.17 -39.56
C ASN A 113 -5.40 -4.78 -38.20
N SER A 114 -4.18 -5.26 -37.87
CA SER A 114 -3.61 -5.08 -36.52
C SER A 114 -2.11 -5.32 -36.48
N PHE A 115 -1.44 -4.88 -35.43
CA PHE A 115 -0.04 -5.21 -35.12
C PHE A 115 0.07 -6.20 -33.93
N SER A 116 1.24 -6.76 -33.70
CA SER A 116 1.57 -7.62 -32.56
C SER A 116 3.01 -7.39 -32.12
N CYS A 117 3.21 -7.39 -30.80
CA CYS A 117 4.52 -7.25 -30.18
C CYS A 117 5.03 -8.61 -29.69
N SER A 118 6.28 -8.93 -29.99
CA SER A 118 7.03 -9.99 -29.30
C SER A 118 7.91 -9.32 -28.24
N CYS A 119 7.67 -9.69 -26.97
CA CYS A 119 8.38 -9.18 -25.79
C CYS A 119 9.46 -10.15 -25.31
N ASP A 120 9.81 -11.15 -26.12
CA ASP A 120 10.71 -12.22 -25.71
C ASP A 120 12.11 -11.65 -25.44
N GLY A 121 12.63 -11.91 -24.23
CA GLY A 121 13.96 -11.48 -23.82
C GLY A 121 14.07 -10.00 -23.43
N THR A 122 12.97 -9.23 -23.39
CA THR A 122 13.01 -7.83 -22.93
C THR A 122 12.88 -7.69 -21.41
N GLY A 123 12.29 -8.69 -20.74
CA GLY A 123 11.91 -8.58 -19.32
C GLY A 123 10.53 -7.93 -19.09
N TYR A 124 9.77 -7.71 -20.17
CA TYR A 124 8.44 -7.11 -20.13
C TYR A 124 7.39 -8.02 -20.79
N THR A 125 6.12 -7.77 -20.51
CA THR A 125 4.97 -8.53 -21.00
C THR A 125 3.80 -7.61 -21.37
N GLY A 126 2.68 -8.20 -21.80
CA GLY A 126 1.49 -7.48 -22.25
C GLY A 126 1.49 -7.21 -23.76
N ALA A 127 0.37 -6.71 -24.28
CA ALA A 127 0.16 -6.52 -25.72
C ALA A 127 1.15 -5.53 -26.38
N THR A 128 1.73 -4.62 -25.60
CA THR A 128 2.70 -3.61 -26.04
C THR A 128 4.05 -3.71 -25.33
N CYS A 129 4.32 -4.79 -24.58
CA CYS A 129 5.55 -4.95 -23.79
C CYS A 129 5.75 -3.85 -22.73
N HIS A 130 4.65 -3.34 -22.15
CA HIS A 130 4.67 -2.25 -21.18
C HIS A 130 4.93 -2.74 -19.75
N THR A 131 4.29 -3.85 -19.35
CA THR A 131 4.31 -4.32 -17.96
C THR A 131 5.61 -5.07 -17.65
N SER A 132 6.33 -4.68 -16.59
CA SER A 132 7.48 -5.45 -16.10
C SER A 132 7.06 -6.82 -15.58
N VAL A 133 7.88 -7.85 -15.80
CA VAL A 133 7.68 -9.19 -15.22
C VAL A 133 8.30 -9.34 -13.82
N TYR A 134 9.03 -8.32 -13.36
CA TYR A 134 9.77 -8.33 -12.11
C TYR A 134 9.14 -7.39 -11.07
N GLU A 135 9.32 -7.72 -9.79
CA GLU A 135 8.90 -6.82 -8.72
C GLU A 135 9.84 -5.61 -8.60
N GLN A 136 9.31 -4.52 -8.05
CA GLN A 136 10.00 -3.23 -8.10
C GLN A 136 11.15 -3.10 -7.10
N SER A 137 11.14 -3.91 -6.05
CA SER A 137 12.18 -3.87 -5.02
C SER A 137 12.26 -5.19 -4.25
N CYS A 138 13.35 -5.35 -3.49
CA CYS A 138 13.46 -6.46 -2.54
C CYS A 138 12.36 -6.42 -1.48
N GLU A 139 11.86 -5.23 -1.11
CA GLU A 139 10.75 -5.08 -0.18
C GLU A 139 9.47 -5.67 -0.79
N ALA A 140 9.16 -5.32 -2.05
CA ALA A 140 8.01 -5.89 -2.76
C ALA A 140 8.06 -7.43 -2.81
N TYR A 141 9.22 -8.01 -3.14
CA TYR A 141 9.39 -9.47 -3.13
C TYR A 141 9.12 -10.11 -1.76
N LYS A 142 9.57 -9.49 -0.67
CA LYS A 142 9.30 -9.98 0.70
C LYS A 142 7.79 -10.07 0.96
N HIS A 143 7.02 -9.06 0.56
CA HIS A 143 5.57 -9.01 0.78
C HIS A 143 4.75 -9.90 -0.15
N VAL A 144 5.35 -10.40 -1.24
CA VAL A 144 4.79 -11.48 -2.07
C VAL A 144 5.19 -12.87 -1.54
N GLY A 145 5.90 -12.93 -0.40
CA GLY A 145 6.25 -14.19 0.28
C GLY A 145 7.55 -14.83 -0.21
N ARG A 146 8.43 -14.07 -0.87
CA ARG A 146 9.77 -14.54 -1.27
C ARG A 146 10.79 -14.38 -0.14
N SER A 147 11.83 -15.21 -0.18
CA SER A 147 12.97 -15.19 0.77
C SER A 147 14.22 -14.55 0.16
N SER A 148 15.25 -14.31 0.97
CA SER A 148 16.56 -13.83 0.52
C SER A 148 17.14 -14.65 -0.63
N ASP A 149 17.49 -13.98 -1.74
CA ASP A 149 18.12 -14.57 -2.93
C ASP A 149 18.62 -13.44 -3.87
N LEU A 150 19.16 -13.82 -5.03
CA LEU A 150 19.44 -12.95 -6.16
C LEU A 150 18.16 -12.74 -6.99
N TYR A 151 17.70 -11.50 -7.07
CA TYR A 151 16.49 -11.15 -7.83
C TYR A 151 16.80 -10.13 -8.92
N TRP A 152 16.02 -10.22 -10.01
CA TRP A 152 15.84 -9.09 -10.90
C TRP A 152 14.80 -8.16 -10.29
N ILE A 153 15.11 -6.86 -10.22
CA ILE A 153 14.16 -5.82 -9.81
C ILE A 153 14.01 -4.80 -10.93
N ASP A 154 12.86 -4.14 -10.93
CA ASP A 154 12.52 -3.05 -11.85
C ASP A 154 11.92 -1.86 -11.10
N PRO A 155 12.76 -0.94 -10.57
CA PRO A 155 12.32 0.10 -9.62
C PRO A 155 11.23 1.05 -10.12
N ASP A 156 11.22 1.36 -11.42
CA ASP A 156 10.22 2.19 -12.08
C ASP A 156 9.17 1.37 -12.85
N GLY A 157 9.36 0.06 -13.02
CA GLY A 157 8.35 -0.82 -13.62
C GLY A 157 8.20 -0.49 -15.10
N SER A 158 7.06 0.07 -15.50
CA SER A 158 6.80 0.45 -16.90
C SER A 158 7.50 1.76 -17.32
N GLY A 159 8.46 2.23 -16.51
CA GLY A 159 9.28 3.40 -16.78
C GLY A 159 10.46 3.10 -17.72
N PRO A 160 11.31 4.10 -18.01
CA PRO A 160 12.39 3.96 -18.98
C PRO A 160 13.58 3.11 -18.53
N LEU A 161 13.72 2.80 -17.24
CA LEU A 161 14.85 1.99 -16.75
C LEU A 161 14.55 0.51 -16.92
N GLY A 162 15.49 -0.21 -17.53
CA GLY A 162 15.38 -1.66 -17.64
C GLY A 162 15.60 -2.38 -16.31
N PRO A 163 15.16 -3.64 -16.17
CA PRO A 163 15.39 -4.45 -14.98
C PRO A 163 16.86 -4.82 -14.80
N PHE A 164 17.29 -5.02 -13.55
CA PHE A 164 18.66 -5.41 -13.22
C PHE A 164 18.73 -6.31 -11.99
N LYS A 165 19.85 -7.05 -11.85
CA LYS A 165 20.06 -7.99 -10.75
C LYS A 165 20.60 -7.31 -9.50
N VAL A 166 20.02 -7.69 -8.36
CA VAL A 166 20.44 -7.28 -7.01
C VAL A 166 20.45 -8.49 -6.08
N ILE A 167 21.22 -8.40 -5.00
CA ILE A 167 21.15 -9.39 -3.91
C ILE A 167 20.18 -8.84 -2.86
N CYS A 168 19.09 -9.57 -2.62
CA CYS A 168 18.11 -9.25 -1.59
C CYS A 168 18.40 -10.07 -0.33
N ASN A 169 18.67 -9.39 0.78
CA ASN A 169 18.76 -10.02 2.09
C ASN A 169 17.58 -9.56 2.95
N MET A 170 16.59 -10.43 3.08
CA MET A 170 15.31 -10.21 3.75
C MET A 170 15.30 -10.96 5.09
N THR A 171 15.21 -10.21 6.18
CA THR A 171 14.95 -10.73 7.53
C THR A 171 13.55 -10.30 7.98
N GLU A 172 13.09 -10.76 9.16
CA GLU A 172 11.79 -10.36 9.73
C GLU A 172 11.67 -8.82 9.81
N ASP A 173 12.72 -8.14 10.28
CA ASP A 173 12.68 -6.69 10.53
C ASP A 173 13.24 -5.83 9.39
N LYS A 174 14.15 -6.36 8.56
CA LYS A 174 14.93 -5.54 7.61
C LYS A 174 15.04 -6.18 6.24
N VAL A 175 14.97 -5.36 5.21
CA VAL A 175 15.25 -5.76 3.82
C VAL A 175 16.40 -4.94 3.27
N TRP A 176 17.46 -5.64 2.87
CA TRP A 176 18.63 -5.05 2.25
C TRP A 176 18.69 -5.37 0.76
N THR A 177 18.86 -4.34 -0.05
CA THR A 177 19.19 -4.40 -1.47
C THR A 177 20.69 -4.15 -1.62
N THR A 178 21.43 -5.11 -2.18
CA THR A 178 22.89 -5.00 -2.35
C THR A 178 23.27 -4.99 -3.82
N VAL A 179 24.05 -3.98 -4.23
CA VAL A 179 24.60 -3.84 -5.58
C VAL A 179 26.12 -3.92 -5.51
N VAL A 180 26.69 -4.87 -6.26
CA VAL A 180 28.11 -5.20 -6.20
C VAL A 180 28.90 -4.40 -7.24
N ASN A 181 30.07 -3.90 -6.84
CA ASN A 181 31.03 -3.27 -7.73
C ASN A 181 32.13 -4.26 -8.16
N ASN A 182 32.85 -3.94 -9.23
CA ASN A 182 33.87 -4.81 -9.81
C ASN A 182 35.28 -4.64 -9.21
N LEU A 183 35.49 -3.76 -8.23
CA LEU A 183 36.80 -3.52 -7.64
C LEU A 183 37.15 -4.64 -6.65
N PRO A 184 38.24 -5.41 -6.88
CA PRO A 184 38.66 -6.43 -5.92
C PRO A 184 39.03 -5.81 -4.57
N ALA A 185 38.70 -6.51 -3.48
CA ALA A 185 39.16 -6.10 -2.16
C ALA A 185 40.69 -6.08 -2.10
N GLN A 186 41.26 -5.13 -1.34
CA GLN A 186 42.70 -4.96 -1.20
C GLN A 186 43.45 -4.66 -2.51
N THR A 187 42.83 -3.91 -3.43
CA THR A 187 43.45 -3.49 -4.69
C THR A 187 44.66 -2.59 -4.43
N SER A 188 45.84 -3.05 -4.83
CA SER A 188 47.10 -2.31 -4.66
C SER A 188 47.20 -1.09 -5.57
N VAL A 189 47.68 0.03 -5.02
CA VAL A 189 47.95 1.28 -5.75
C VAL A 189 49.40 1.69 -5.53
N THR A 190 50.15 1.88 -6.60
CA THR A 190 51.58 2.26 -6.57
C THR A 190 51.90 3.32 -7.62
N GLY A 191 52.95 4.12 -7.40
CA GLY A 191 53.43 5.10 -8.37
C GLY A 191 52.55 6.34 -8.51
N SER A 192 51.67 6.60 -7.55
CA SER A 192 50.76 7.75 -7.57
C SER A 192 51.32 8.96 -6.83
N SER A 193 51.29 10.14 -7.45
CA SER A 193 51.72 11.41 -6.83
C SER A 193 50.56 12.39 -6.69
N ARG A 194 50.81 13.51 -5.99
CA ARG A 194 49.82 14.57 -5.78
C ARG A 194 49.44 15.29 -7.09
N GLU A 195 50.34 15.38 -8.04
CA GLU A 195 50.15 16.01 -9.35
C GLU A 195 49.53 15.03 -10.35
N ARG A 196 49.89 13.74 -10.24
CA ARG A 196 49.40 12.66 -11.11
C ARG A 196 48.84 11.52 -10.27
N ARG A 197 47.60 11.71 -9.81
CA ARG A 197 46.89 10.72 -9.00
C ARG A 197 46.39 9.55 -9.83
N THR A 198 46.54 8.35 -9.31
CA THR A 198 45.84 7.16 -9.80
C THR A 198 44.38 7.25 -9.41
N VAL A 199 43.50 7.22 -10.41
CA VAL A 199 42.04 7.20 -10.24
C VAL A 199 41.54 5.79 -10.51
N LEU A 200 40.93 5.20 -9.51
CA LEU A 200 40.25 3.91 -9.62
C LEU A 200 38.77 4.17 -9.93
N GLN A 201 38.32 3.70 -11.08
CA GLN A 201 36.91 3.74 -11.48
C GLN A 201 36.20 2.48 -10.99
N LEU A 202 35.03 2.64 -10.37
CA LEU A 202 34.18 1.54 -9.94
C LEU A 202 33.04 1.36 -10.94
N ASN A 203 32.93 0.16 -11.50
CA ASN A 203 31.81 -0.24 -12.34
C ASN A 203 30.91 -1.18 -11.53
N TYR A 204 29.62 -0.89 -11.50
CA TYR A 204 28.62 -1.70 -10.82
C TYR A 204 27.95 -2.65 -11.81
N SER A 205 27.26 -3.67 -11.28
CA SER A 205 26.42 -4.58 -12.08
C SER A 205 25.18 -3.91 -12.69
N ALA A 206 24.93 -2.64 -12.35
CA ALA A 206 23.79 -1.83 -12.77
C ALA A 206 24.25 -0.42 -13.18
N THR A 207 23.43 0.29 -13.97
CA THR A 207 23.72 1.67 -14.38
C THR A 207 23.55 2.64 -13.20
N MET A 208 24.12 3.85 -13.31
CA MET A 208 24.00 4.83 -12.24
C MET A 208 22.55 5.33 -12.07
N GLU A 209 21.76 5.37 -13.13
CA GLU A 209 20.33 5.71 -13.10
C GLU A 209 19.54 4.65 -12.31
N GLN A 210 19.80 3.37 -12.57
CA GLN A 210 19.22 2.24 -11.84
C GLN A 210 19.58 2.27 -10.34
N ILE A 211 20.85 2.56 -10.02
CA ILE A 211 21.29 2.67 -8.63
C ILE A 211 20.71 3.93 -7.96
N SER A 212 20.57 5.02 -8.71
CA SER A 212 19.92 6.25 -8.23
C SER A 212 18.47 5.99 -7.84
N ALA A 213 17.73 5.14 -8.59
CA ALA A 213 16.38 4.75 -8.26
C ALA A 213 16.31 4.03 -6.89
N ILE A 214 17.22 3.07 -6.63
CA ILE A 214 17.30 2.38 -5.33
C ILE A 214 17.68 3.35 -4.21
N THR A 215 18.73 4.14 -4.39
CA THR A 215 19.24 5.04 -3.31
C THR A 215 18.22 6.12 -2.96
N SER A 216 17.46 6.60 -3.93
CA SER A 216 16.44 7.63 -3.73
C SER A 216 15.23 7.06 -2.99
N SER A 217 14.78 5.84 -3.32
CA SER A 217 13.66 5.18 -2.62
C SER A 217 14.06 4.62 -1.24
N ALA A 218 15.32 4.29 -1.01
CA ALA A 218 15.78 3.73 0.27
C ALA A 218 15.70 4.73 1.43
N GLU A 219 15.44 4.19 2.63
CA GLU A 219 15.48 4.93 3.89
C GLU A 219 16.92 5.19 4.33
N HIS A 220 17.77 4.17 4.20
CA HIS A 220 19.17 4.22 4.58
C HIS A 220 20.03 3.51 3.53
N CYS A 221 21.20 4.04 3.24
CA CYS A 221 22.20 3.36 2.42
C CYS A 221 23.57 3.48 3.07
N GLU A 222 24.34 2.40 2.98
CA GLU A 222 25.70 2.31 3.48
C GLU A 222 26.64 1.69 2.43
N GLN A 223 27.90 2.11 2.49
CA GLN A 223 28.97 1.50 1.73
C GLN A 223 30.27 1.50 2.53
N HIS A 224 30.90 0.34 2.63
CA HIS A 224 32.16 0.20 3.36
C HIS A 224 33.35 0.67 2.51
N VAL A 225 34.27 1.40 3.12
CA VAL A 225 35.56 1.78 2.51
C VAL A 225 36.70 1.51 3.49
N ALA A 226 37.83 1.02 2.98
CA ALA A 226 39.04 0.80 3.76
C ALA A 226 40.29 1.20 2.97
N TYR A 227 41.18 1.92 3.62
CA TYR A 227 42.49 2.28 3.10
C TYR A 227 43.58 1.67 3.98
N ASN A 228 44.24 0.65 3.45
CA ASN A 228 45.40 0.02 4.07
C ASN A 228 46.65 0.66 3.51
N CYS A 229 47.56 1.10 4.38
CA CYS A 229 48.68 1.92 3.98
C CYS A 229 49.98 1.47 4.65
N ARG A 230 51.08 1.71 3.92
CA ARG A 230 52.44 1.59 4.41
C ARG A 230 53.24 2.75 3.84
N MET A 231 53.75 3.62 4.71
CA MET A 231 54.41 4.87 4.31
C MET A 231 53.61 5.68 3.28
N SER A 232 52.29 5.72 3.44
CA SER A 232 51.34 6.37 2.52
C SER A 232 50.27 7.08 3.31
N ARG A 233 50.08 8.38 3.06
CA ARG A 233 49.12 9.24 3.76
C ARG A 233 47.79 9.30 3.02
N LEU A 234 46.71 9.50 3.78
CA LEU A 234 45.34 9.52 3.27
C LEU A 234 44.80 10.96 3.16
N LEU A 235 44.54 11.60 4.29
CA LEU A 235 43.96 12.96 4.36
C LEU A 235 45.01 14.04 4.63
N ASN A 236 46.25 13.66 4.97
CA ASN A 236 47.36 14.57 5.27
C ASN A 236 47.07 15.50 6.47
N THR A 237 46.49 14.93 7.54
CA THR A 237 46.12 15.66 8.77
C THR A 237 47.33 15.87 9.71
N PRO A 238 47.30 16.82 10.66
CA PRO A 238 46.24 17.80 10.95
C PRO A 238 46.19 18.97 9.96
N ASP A 239 47.27 19.24 9.22
CA ASP A 239 47.37 20.37 8.28
C ASP A 239 47.83 19.90 6.90
N GLY A 240 47.05 20.20 5.87
CA GLY A 240 47.44 19.96 4.49
C GLY A 240 46.28 19.58 3.57
N THR A 241 46.54 19.53 2.26
CA THR A 241 45.53 19.07 1.31
C THR A 241 45.47 17.55 1.29
N PRO A 242 44.28 16.94 1.24
CA PRO A 242 44.13 15.49 1.14
C PRO A 242 44.87 14.88 -0.06
N TYR A 243 45.51 13.74 0.17
CA TYR A 243 46.10 12.94 -0.91
C TYR A 243 45.05 12.09 -1.61
N THR A 244 44.06 11.61 -0.85
CA THR A 244 43.00 10.72 -1.31
C THR A 244 41.62 11.37 -1.13
N TRP A 245 40.73 11.14 -2.10
CA TRP A 245 39.31 11.46 -2.03
C TRP A 245 38.52 10.48 -2.87
N TRP A 246 37.20 10.49 -2.71
CA TRP A 246 36.30 9.70 -3.53
C TRP A 246 35.26 10.58 -4.22
N VAL A 247 34.63 10.04 -5.25
CA VAL A 247 33.58 10.70 -6.02
C VAL A 247 32.31 9.89 -5.90
N GLY A 248 31.21 10.59 -5.66
CA GLY A 248 29.88 10.01 -5.45
C GLY A 248 29.00 9.97 -6.71
N ARG A 249 27.68 9.87 -6.49
CA ARG A 249 26.66 9.89 -7.55
C ARG A 249 26.48 11.25 -8.23
N GLY A 250 26.67 12.37 -7.53
CA GLY A 250 26.52 13.71 -8.10
C GLY A 250 27.79 14.24 -8.78
N ASN A 251 28.80 13.38 -8.95
CA ASN A 251 30.10 13.69 -9.54
C ASN A 251 30.94 14.73 -8.75
N GLU A 252 30.62 14.91 -7.46
CA GLU A 252 31.35 15.77 -6.52
C GLU A 252 32.47 15.02 -5.78
N LYS A 253 33.51 15.75 -5.38
CA LYS A 253 34.65 15.20 -4.62
C LYS A 253 34.38 15.26 -3.12
N HIS A 254 34.55 14.12 -2.45
CA HIS A 254 34.36 13.96 -1.02
C HIS A 254 35.68 13.69 -0.30
N PHE A 255 36.00 14.54 0.68
CA PHE A 255 37.25 14.51 1.44
C PHE A 255 37.11 13.91 2.86
N TYR A 256 35.91 13.44 3.20
CA TYR A 256 35.70 12.65 4.42
C TYR A 256 35.88 11.16 4.09
N TRP A 257 36.28 10.38 5.09
CA TRP A 257 36.49 8.94 4.96
C TRP A 257 35.49 8.14 5.81
N GLY A 258 35.55 6.81 5.74
CA GLY A 258 34.65 5.93 6.48
C GLY A 258 34.57 6.27 7.98
N GLY A 259 33.34 6.32 8.51
CA GLY A 259 33.07 6.70 9.90
C GLY A 259 33.05 8.21 10.19
N SER A 260 33.29 9.06 9.19
CA SER A 260 33.26 10.52 9.32
C SER A 260 32.09 11.16 8.56
N ALA A 261 31.76 12.40 8.91
CA ALA A 261 30.71 13.19 8.28
C ALA A 261 31.25 14.10 7.15
N PRO A 262 30.42 14.48 6.16
CA PRO A 262 30.75 15.45 5.12
C PRO A 262 31.34 16.73 5.69
N GLY A 263 32.39 17.23 5.06
CA GLY A 263 33.13 18.41 5.50
C GLY A 263 34.12 18.17 6.64
N ILE A 264 34.13 16.99 7.26
CA ILE A 264 35.08 16.65 8.33
C ILE A 264 36.25 15.84 7.77
N GLN A 265 37.43 16.47 7.73
CA GLN A 265 38.69 15.84 7.29
C GLN A 265 39.33 15.02 8.42
N LYS A 266 38.59 14.04 8.93
CA LYS A 266 39.07 13.07 9.91
C LYS A 266 38.60 11.68 9.51
N CYS A 267 39.33 10.65 9.93
CA CYS A 267 38.90 9.26 9.86
C CYS A 267 38.13 8.88 11.12
N SER A 268 37.49 7.70 11.14
CA SER A 268 36.75 7.20 12.31
C SER A 268 37.56 7.34 13.62
N CYS A 269 38.84 6.95 13.60
CA CYS A 269 39.68 7.02 14.79
C CYS A 269 39.91 8.47 15.28
N GLY A 270 39.91 9.44 14.36
CA GLY A 270 40.11 10.85 14.67
C GLY A 270 38.86 11.51 15.25
N ILE A 271 37.67 10.97 14.92
CA ILE A 271 36.39 11.34 15.54
C ILE A 271 36.32 10.77 16.96
N GLU A 272 36.64 9.48 17.11
CA GLU A 272 36.61 8.76 18.39
C GLU A 272 37.77 9.09 19.33
N ARG A 273 38.80 9.80 18.83
CA ARG A 273 40.04 10.15 19.54
C ARG A 273 40.83 8.94 20.03
N ASN A 274 40.84 7.86 19.24
CA ASN A 274 41.54 6.60 19.52
C ASN A 274 42.54 6.20 18.42
N CYS A 275 42.96 7.13 17.54
CA CYS A 275 44.02 6.86 16.58
C CYS A 275 45.31 6.43 17.30
N THR A 276 46.09 5.55 16.65
CA THR A 276 47.34 5.00 17.20
C THR A 276 48.33 6.09 17.60
N ASP A 277 48.42 7.14 16.79
CA ASP A 277 49.15 8.36 17.11
C ASP A 277 48.14 9.51 17.28
N PRO A 278 48.00 10.08 18.50
CA PRO A 278 47.01 11.12 18.79
C PRO A 278 47.31 12.46 18.09
N LYS A 279 48.48 12.63 17.48
CA LYS A 279 48.84 13.83 16.71
C LYS A 279 48.09 13.91 15.36
N TYR A 280 47.70 12.75 14.81
CA TYR A 280 47.08 12.66 13.49
C TYR A 280 45.57 12.37 13.62
N HIS A 281 44.80 12.64 12.56
CA HIS A 281 43.35 12.37 12.54
C HIS A 281 42.97 11.11 11.75
N CYS A 282 43.98 10.41 11.22
CA CYS A 282 43.90 9.14 10.52
C CYS A 282 45.17 8.33 10.83
N ASN A 283 45.07 7.01 10.99
CA ASN A 283 46.22 6.16 11.28
C ASN A 283 47.26 6.20 10.14
N CYS A 284 46.80 6.26 8.89
CA CYS A 284 47.66 6.31 7.72
C CYS A 284 48.44 7.61 7.56
N ASP A 285 47.95 8.71 8.14
CA ASP A 285 48.64 10.00 8.06
C ASP A 285 49.92 10.04 8.92
N ALA A 286 50.09 9.09 9.84
CA ALA A 286 51.32 8.93 10.63
C ALA A 286 52.51 8.39 9.80
N ASP A 287 52.29 8.00 8.55
CA ASP A 287 53.35 7.63 7.57
C ASP A 287 54.29 6.51 8.04
N GLN A 288 53.72 5.52 8.74
CA GLN A 288 54.45 4.43 9.40
C GLN A 288 54.97 3.38 8.40
N LYS A 289 56.10 2.72 8.75
CA LYS A 289 56.65 1.58 7.99
C LYS A 289 55.86 0.29 8.16
N GLN A 290 55.10 0.18 9.23
CA GLN A 290 54.17 -0.90 9.50
C GLN A 290 52.84 -0.61 8.80
N TRP A 291 52.11 -1.66 8.45
CA TRP A 291 50.78 -1.51 7.87
C TRP A 291 49.83 -0.89 8.88
N GLN A 292 49.12 0.15 8.45
CA GLN A 292 48.03 0.79 9.18
C GLN A 292 46.76 0.74 8.34
N GLU A 293 45.62 0.95 8.99
CA GLU A 293 44.31 0.92 8.36
C GLU A 293 43.45 2.08 8.85
N ASP A 294 42.76 2.73 7.91
CA ASP A 294 41.62 3.59 8.16
C ASP A 294 40.42 3.07 7.36
N SER A 295 39.42 2.56 8.07
CA SER A 295 38.21 1.97 7.48
C SER A 295 36.94 2.45 8.18
N GLY A 296 35.80 2.27 7.51
CA GLY A 296 34.49 2.61 8.08
C GLY A 296 33.38 2.60 7.04
N LEU A 297 32.18 3.02 7.46
CA LEU A 297 31.01 3.13 6.61
C LEU A 297 30.83 4.57 6.12
N LEU A 298 30.50 4.70 4.84
CA LEU A 298 29.89 5.88 4.26
C LEU A 298 28.38 5.70 4.33
N VAL A 299 27.66 6.60 4.99
CA VAL A 299 26.21 6.46 5.28
C VAL A 299 25.34 7.58 4.71
N TYR A 300 25.96 8.54 4.02
CA TYR A 300 25.25 9.68 3.43
C TYR A 300 24.72 9.30 2.05
N LYS A 301 23.45 8.88 2.01
CA LYS A 301 22.83 8.29 0.82
C LYS A 301 22.92 9.17 -0.42
N ASP A 302 22.81 10.48 -0.27
CA ASP A 302 22.80 11.43 -1.39
C ASP A 302 24.17 11.51 -2.10
N HIS A 303 25.23 11.07 -1.45
CA HIS A 303 26.58 10.98 -2.02
C HIS A 303 26.88 9.57 -2.58
N LEU A 304 26.16 8.54 -2.17
CA LEU A 304 26.40 7.15 -2.58
C LEU A 304 25.74 6.82 -3.93
N PRO A 305 26.28 5.84 -4.68
CA PRO A 305 27.46 5.03 -4.39
C PRO A 305 28.79 5.74 -4.68
N VAL A 306 29.89 5.17 -4.18
CA VAL A 306 31.26 5.52 -4.59
C VAL A 306 31.45 5.12 -6.05
N SER A 307 31.68 6.08 -6.94
CA SER A 307 31.93 5.88 -8.37
C SER A 307 33.40 5.90 -8.72
N GLN A 308 34.21 6.68 -7.99
CA GLN A 308 35.67 6.76 -8.17
C GLN A 308 36.39 6.96 -6.84
N VAL A 309 37.65 6.52 -6.79
CA VAL A 309 38.58 6.87 -5.71
C VAL A 309 39.91 7.31 -6.30
N ALA A 310 40.36 8.51 -5.94
CA ALA A 310 41.67 9.02 -6.34
C ALA A 310 42.64 8.88 -5.18
N VAL A 311 43.80 8.25 -5.40
CA VAL A 311 44.85 8.04 -4.39
C VAL A 311 46.10 8.81 -4.82
N GLY A 312 46.84 9.46 -3.92
CA GLY A 312 47.89 10.42 -4.31
C GLY A 312 49.26 10.31 -3.64
N ASP A 313 49.49 9.36 -2.73
CA ASP A 313 50.76 9.26 -1.99
C ASP A 313 51.33 7.85 -2.00
N THR A 314 51.70 7.34 -3.18
CA THR A 314 52.31 6.00 -3.36
C THR A 314 53.51 6.00 -4.31
N ASN A 315 54.08 7.17 -4.60
CA ASN A 315 55.25 7.34 -5.47
C ASN A 315 56.58 7.40 -4.69
N ARG A 316 56.54 7.34 -3.35
CA ARG A 316 57.74 7.38 -2.49
C ARG A 316 58.33 5.97 -2.33
N PRO A 317 59.65 5.80 -2.18
CA PRO A 317 60.25 4.48 -1.93
C PRO A 317 59.67 3.81 -0.68
N GLY A 318 59.12 2.60 -0.84
CA GLY A 318 58.47 1.86 0.25
C GLY A 318 57.03 2.29 0.58
N SER A 319 56.48 3.23 -0.19
CA SER A 319 55.10 3.71 -0.06
C SER A 319 54.13 2.82 -0.84
N GLU A 320 53.19 2.21 -0.14
CA GLU A 320 52.21 1.30 -0.69
C GLU A 320 50.83 1.59 -0.09
N ALA A 321 49.79 1.43 -0.90
CA ALA A 321 48.41 1.47 -0.44
C ALA A 321 47.58 0.34 -1.06
N LYS A 322 46.60 -0.14 -0.31
CA LYS A 322 45.59 -1.10 -0.75
C LYS A 322 44.21 -0.56 -0.43
N LEU A 323 43.38 -0.43 -1.45
CA LEU A 323 42.03 0.09 -1.33
C LEU A 323 41.01 -1.05 -1.33
N THR A 324 39.99 -0.93 -0.47
CA THR A 324 38.78 -1.75 -0.53
C THR A 324 37.56 -0.83 -0.57
N VAL A 325 36.66 -1.08 -1.52
CA VAL A 325 35.34 -0.47 -1.56
C VAL A 325 34.31 -1.59 -1.63
N GLY A 326 33.51 -1.74 -0.57
CA GLY A 326 32.47 -2.75 -0.46
C GLY A 326 31.29 -2.50 -1.40
N PRO A 327 30.33 -3.44 -1.46
CA PRO A 327 29.12 -3.24 -2.24
C PRO A 327 28.27 -2.09 -1.64
N LEU A 328 27.45 -1.47 -2.48
CA LEU A 328 26.41 -0.56 -2.01
C LEU A 328 25.29 -1.38 -1.36
N ARG A 329 24.90 -1.04 -0.14
CA ARG A 329 23.80 -1.69 0.57
C ARG A 329 22.76 -0.65 0.95
N CYS A 330 21.52 -0.84 0.52
CA CYS A 330 20.41 0.05 0.84
C CYS A 330 19.30 -0.72 1.56
N GLN A 331 18.71 -0.09 2.57
CA GLN A 331 17.67 -0.64 3.42
C GLN A 331 16.37 0.15 3.29
N GLY A 332 15.26 -0.57 3.24
CA GLY A 332 13.90 -0.01 3.19
C GLY A 332 13.49 0.46 1.79
N ASP A 333 12.22 0.80 1.65
CA ASP A 333 11.63 1.27 0.40
C ASP A 333 10.49 2.27 0.69
N ARG A 334 10.83 3.56 0.65
CA ARG A 334 9.88 4.65 0.84
C ARG A 334 8.81 4.66 -0.25
N SER A 335 9.08 4.17 -1.46
CA SER A 335 8.06 4.12 -2.51
C SER A 335 7.02 3.03 -2.25
N TYR A 336 7.44 1.90 -1.67
CA TYR A 336 6.53 0.84 -1.25
C TYR A 336 5.71 1.23 -0.02
N TRP A 337 6.33 1.90 0.97
CA TRP A 337 5.65 2.28 2.23
C TRP A 337 4.89 3.61 2.17
N ASN A 338 5.12 4.44 1.17
CA ASN A 338 4.43 5.71 0.94
C ASN A 338 2.91 5.54 0.92
N ALA A 339 2.25 5.99 1.98
CA ALA A 339 0.81 5.80 2.20
C ALA A 339 0.12 7.06 2.72
N ALA A 340 -1.19 7.16 2.47
CA ALA A 340 -2.07 8.17 3.05
C ALA A 340 -3.38 7.55 3.53
N SER A 341 -3.89 8.07 4.64
CA SER A 341 -5.15 7.69 5.28
C SER A 341 -6.23 8.76 5.07
N PHE A 342 -7.33 8.38 4.42
CA PHE A 342 -8.51 9.19 4.14
C PHE A 342 -9.57 8.94 5.21
N ASN A 343 -9.70 9.88 6.15
CA ASN A 343 -10.53 9.68 7.35
C ASN A 343 -11.94 10.27 7.22
N THR A 344 -12.21 11.06 6.18
CA THR A 344 -13.53 11.66 5.95
C THR A 344 -13.95 11.47 4.49
N PRO A 345 -15.24 11.36 4.18
CA PRO A 345 -15.72 11.18 2.80
C PRO A 345 -15.45 12.40 1.89
N SER A 346 -15.07 13.53 2.48
CA SER A 346 -14.67 14.76 1.79
C SER A 346 -13.15 14.91 1.65
N SER A 347 -12.37 13.99 2.22
CA SER A 347 -10.90 14.04 2.17
C SER A 347 -10.41 13.61 0.79
N TYR A 348 -9.50 14.38 0.19
CA TYR A 348 -8.84 14.02 -1.06
C TYR A 348 -7.45 14.63 -1.14
N LEU A 349 -6.58 14.02 -1.93
CA LEU A 349 -5.31 14.61 -2.37
C LEU A 349 -5.46 15.05 -3.83
N HIS A 350 -4.72 16.08 -4.23
CA HIS A 350 -4.64 16.49 -5.64
C HIS A 350 -3.19 16.57 -6.10
N PHE A 351 -2.96 16.11 -7.33
CA PHE A 351 -1.68 16.12 -8.04
C PHE A 351 -1.82 16.82 -9.40
N SER A 352 -0.70 17.04 -10.07
CA SER A 352 -0.70 17.51 -11.46
C SER A 352 -1.50 16.58 -12.37
N THR A 353 -2.03 17.13 -13.46
CA THR A 353 -2.75 16.38 -14.48
C THR A 353 -1.93 15.20 -14.98
N PHE A 354 -2.55 14.02 -15.01
CA PHE A 354 -1.92 12.80 -15.46
C PHE A 354 -1.54 12.89 -16.94
N GLN A 355 -0.28 12.55 -17.25
CA GLN A 355 0.27 12.54 -18.60
C GLN A 355 0.30 11.10 -19.11
N GLY A 356 -0.78 10.68 -19.80
CA GLY A 356 -0.97 9.31 -20.28
C GLY A 356 -1.80 9.25 -21.56
N GLU A 357 -1.35 9.96 -22.60
CA GLU A 357 -2.11 10.12 -23.85
C GLU A 357 -2.42 8.78 -24.53
N THR A 358 -1.40 7.96 -24.82
CA THR A 358 -1.56 6.70 -25.57
C THR A 358 -1.54 5.45 -24.68
N SER A 359 -0.98 5.58 -23.48
CA SER A 359 -0.93 4.52 -22.48
C SER A 359 -1.11 5.09 -21.07
N ALA A 360 -1.77 4.31 -20.22
CA ALA A 360 -1.95 4.59 -18.81
C ALA A 360 -1.72 3.32 -18.00
N ASP A 361 -0.71 3.30 -17.15
CA ASP A 361 -0.45 2.25 -16.16
C ASP A 361 -0.57 2.84 -14.77
N ILE A 362 -1.52 2.34 -13.99
CA ILE A 362 -1.82 2.80 -12.65
C ILE A 362 -1.76 1.61 -11.71
N SER A 363 -0.96 1.70 -10.65
CA SER A 363 -0.90 0.66 -9.63
C SER A 363 -0.86 1.26 -8.22
N PHE A 364 -1.56 0.61 -7.29
CA PHE A 364 -1.57 0.98 -5.88
C PHE A 364 -2.08 -0.17 -5.01
N TYR A 365 -1.90 -0.01 -3.70
CA TYR A 365 -2.56 -0.82 -2.70
C TYR A 365 -3.64 0.00 -2.00
N PHE A 366 -4.77 -0.63 -1.65
CA PHE A 366 -5.77 -0.03 -0.79
C PHE A 366 -6.11 -0.93 0.39
N LYS A 367 -6.56 -0.30 1.47
CA LYS A 367 -7.09 -0.97 2.67
C LYS A 367 -8.31 -0.22 3.17
N THR A 368 -9.44 -0.87 3.33
CA THR A 368 -10.67 -0.20 3.76
C THR A 368 -11.62 -1.13 4.52
N SER A 369 -12.50 -0.53 5.33
CA SER A 369 -13.71 -1.19 5.86
C SER A 369 -15.00 -0.65 5.22
N ALA A 370 -14.89 0.38 4.36
CA ALA A 370 -16.02 0.98 3.67
C ALA A 370 -16.45 0.10 2.47
N PRO A 371 -17.76 -0.03 2.21
CA PRO A 371 -18.26 -0.90 1.14
C PRO A 371 -18.08 -0.32 -0.27
N TYR A 372 -17.71 0.95 -0.41
CA TYR A 372 -17.51 1.64 -1.69
C TYR A 372 -16.59 2.86 -1.51
N GLY A 373 -16.04 3.38 -2.61
CA GLY A 373 -15.29 4.64 -2.63
C GLY A 373 -14.45 4.85 -3.89
N VAL A 374 -14.26 6.10 -4.30
CA VAL A 374 -13.43 6.45 -5.47
C VAL A 374 -11.97 6.55 -5.09
N PHE A 375 -11.11 5.73 -5.70
CA PHE A 375 -9.67 5.74 -5.46
C PHE A 375 -9.01 6.93 -6.12
N LEU A 376 -9.32 7.20 -7.39
CA LEU A 376 -8.81 8.35 -8.13
C LEU A 376 -9.68 8.70 -9.33
N GLU A 377 -9.58 9.96 -9.74
CA GLU A 377 -10.26 10.54 -10.88
C GLU A 377 -9.41 11.64 -11.53
N ASN A 378 -9.32 11.63 -12.86
CA ASN A 378 -8.87 12.77 -13.64
C ASN A 378 -9.87 13.01 -14.78
N LEU A 379 -10.29 14.27 -14.95
CA LEU A 379 -11.27 14.69 -15.95
C LEU A 379 -10.62 15.47 -17.11
N GLY A 380 -11.17 15.23 -18.29
CA GLY A 380 -11.05 16.00 -19.53
C GLY A 380 -12.43 16.51 -19.94
N ASN A 381 -12.60 16.87 -21.23
CA ASN A 381 -13.84 17.53 -21.70
C ASN A 381 -14.96 16.51 -21.76
N THR A 382 -14.72 15.48 -22.56
CA THR A 382 -15.47 14.23 -22.65
C THR A 382 -14.69 13.09 -21.98
N ASP A 383 -13.37 13.21 -22.01
CA ASP A 383 -12.44 12.19 -21.58
C ASP A 383 -12.36 12.12 -20.07
N PHE A 384 -12.16 10.92 -19.53
CA PHE A 384 -11.88 10.76 -18.11
C PHE A 384 -11.17 9.45 -17.85
N ILE A 385 -10.60 9.34 -16.66
CA ILE A 385 -10.12 8.09 -16.09
C ILE A 385 -10.53 8.02 -14.62
N ARG A 386 -11.11 6.89 -14.21
CA ARG A 386 -11.61 6.68 -12.84
C ARG A 386 -11.39 5.24 -12.39
N LEU A 387 -10.91 5.09 -11.16
CA LEU A 387 -10.82 3.82 -10.45
C LEU A 387 -11.61 3.91 -9.14
N GLU A 388 -12.47 2.92 -8.87
CA GLU A 388 -13.31 2.91 -7.68
C GLU A 388 -13.63 1.51 -7.17
N LEU A 389 -13.88 1.42 -5.86
CA LEU A 389 -14.56 0.29 -5.23
C LEU A 389 -16.07 0.53 -5.38
N LYS A 390 -16.71 -0.17 -6.33
CA LYS A 390 -18.17 -0.03 -6.57
C LYS A 390 -19.01 -0.69 -5.50
N SER A 391 -18.52 -1.81 -4.98
CA SER A 391 -19.18 -2.59 -3.92
C SER A 391 -18.12 -3.38 -3.15
N PRO A 392 -18.47 -4.02 -2.01
CA PRO A 392 -17.53 -4.81 -1.22
C PRO A 392 -16.74 -5.84 -2.02
N THR A 393 -17.22 -6.31 -3.17
CA THR A 393 -16.56 -7.36 -3.97
C THR A 393 -16.17 -6.92 -5.37
N VAL A 394 -16.35 -5.64 -5.74
CA VAL A 394 -16.17 -5.18 -7.12
C VAL A 394 -15.31 -3.92 -7.20
N VAL A 395 -14.20 -4.04 -7.92
CA VAL A 395 -13.35 -2.91 -8.33
C VAL A 395 -13.65 -2.59 -9.79
N SER A 396 -13.84 -1.31 -10.09
CA SER A 396 -14.14 -0.80 -11.43
C SER A 396 -13.02 0.11 -11.94
N PHE A 397 -12.69 -0.07 -13.21
CA PHE A 397 -11.86 0.84 -13.99
C PHE A 397 -12.69 1.37 -15.16
N SER A 398 -12.85 2.69 -15.22
CA SER A 398 -13.64 3.34 -16.27
C SER A 398 -12.88 4.50 -16.90
N PHE A 399 -13.05 4.66 -18.21
CA PHE A 399 -12.42 5.74 -18.96
C PHE A 399 -13.22 6.08 -20.21
N ASP A 400 -13.03 7.29 -20.72
CA ASP A 400 -13.50 7.73 -22.03
C ASP A 400 -12.36 8.44 -22.77
N VAL A 401 -12.24 8.19 -24.07
CA VAL A 401 -11.24 8.76 -24.98
C VAL A 401 -11.90 9.31 -26.25
N GLY A 402 -13.17 9.71 -26.16
CA GLY A 402 -13.97 10.26 -27.25
C GLY A 402 -14.80 9.23 -28.02
N ASN A 403 -14.65 7.94 -27.75
CA ASN A 403 -15.49 6.88 -28.36
C ASN A 403 -16.69 6.49 -27.46
N GLY A 404 -16.86 7.18 -26.33
CA GLY A 404 -17.83 6.84 -25.28
C GLY A 404 -17.20 6.04 -24.13
N PRO A 405 -17.89 5.96 -22.98
CA PRO A 405 -17.33 5.40 -21.76
C PRO A 405 -17.16 3.89 -21.87
N VAL A 406 -15.98 3.42 -21.47
CA VAL A 406 -15.63 2.00 -21.31
C VAL A 406 -15.49 1.71 -19.83
N GLU A 407 -16.02 0.56 -19.38
CA GLU A 407 -15.93 0.12 -18.00
C GLU A 407 -15.50 -1.35 -17.91
N LEU A 408 -14.53 -1.63 -17.03
CA LEU A 408 -14.04 -2.95 -16.67
C LEU A 408 -14.35 -3.19 -15.18
N ASN A 409 -14.99 -4.31 -14.85
CA ASN A 409 -15.34 -4.67 -13.48
C ASN A 409 -14.71 -6.00 -13.10
N VAL A 410 -13.81 -5.99 -12.13
CA VAL A 410 -13.23 -7.22 -11.57
C VAL A 410 -13.98 -7.62 -10.31
N HIS A 411 -14.42 -8.88 -10.26
CA HIS A 411 -15.17 -9.44 -9.14
C HIS A 411 -14.27 -10.32 -8.25
N SER A 412 -14.24 -10.03 -6.96
CA SER A 412 -13.62 -10.86 -5.93
C SER A 412 -14.66 -11.81 -5.30
N PRO A 413 -14.32 -13.08 -5.03
CA PRO A 413 -15.19 -14.01 -4.31
C PRO A 413 -15.38 -13.64 -2.83
N THR A 414 -14.43 -12.90 -2.25
CA THR A 414 -14.47 -12.42 -0.86
C THR A 414 -14.59 -10.90 -0.81
N PRO A 415 -15.25 -10.34 0.23
CA PRO A 415 -15.28 -8.90 0.42
C PRO A 415 -13.87 -8.30 0.57
N LEU A 416 -13.60 -7.20 -0.14
CA LEU A 416 -12.38 -6.41 -0.19
C LEU A 416 -12.36 -5.27 0.84
N ASN A 417 -13.44 -5.12 1.61
CA ASN A 417 -13.56 -4.19 2.71
C ASN A 417 -13.30 -4.89 4.06
N ASP A 418 -12.33 -5.79 4.07
CA ASP A 418 -11.93 -6.66 5.19
C ASP A 418 -10.81 -6.06 6.05
N ASP A 419 -10.47 -4.79 5.81
CA ASP A 419 -9.34 -4.07 6.42
C ASP A 419 -7.97 -4.75 6.18
N GLN A 420 -7.81 -5.48 5.07
CA GLN A 420 -6.53 -5.97 4.56
C GLN A 420 -6.06 -5.21 3.33
N TRP A 421 -4.76 -5.30 3.04
CA TRP A 421 -4.18 -4.66 1.85
C TRP A 421 -4.49 -5.46 0.60
N HIS A 422 -5.12 -4.82 -0.37
CA HIS A 422 -5.38 -5.34 -1.71
C HIS A 422 -4.61 -4.54 -2.76
N ARG A 423 -4.09 -5.20 -3.79
CA ARG A 423 -3.35 -4.57 -4.90
C ARG A 423 -4.26 -4.40 -6.10
N VAL A 424 -4.32 -3.17 -6.62
CA VAL A 424 -4.99 -2.85 -7.89
C VAL A 424 -3.95 -2.44 -8.90
N SER A 425 -4.06 -2.99 -10.11
CA SER A 425 -3.29 -2.55 -11.28
C SER A 425 -4.25 -2.39 -12.45
N ALA A 426 -4.22 -1.22 -13.09
CA ALA A 426 -5.03 -0.88 -14.23
C ALA A 426 -4.12 -0.38 -15.36
N GLU A 427 -4.20 -1.04 -16.50
CA GLU A 427 -3.44 -0.69 -17.69
C GLU A 427 -4.41 -0.35 -18.82
N ARG A 428 -4.14 0.71 -19.57
CA ARG A 428 -4.77 1.01 -20.85
C ARG A 428 -3.65 1.26 -21.85
N ASN A 429 -3.66 0.56 -22.97
CA ASN A 429 -2.76 0.80 -24.09
C ASN A 429 -3.57 0.85 -25.40
N VAL A 430 -2.86 0.98 -26.53
CA VAL A 430 -3.49 1.08 -27.85
C VAL A 430 -4.13 -0.23 -28.34
N LYS A 431 -3.95 -1.35 -27.63
CA LYS A 431 -4.43 -2.69 -28.00
C LYS A 431 -5.51 -3.21 -27.07
N GLU A 432 -5.41 -2.91 -25.79
CA GLU A 432 -6.33 -3.39 -24.76
C GLU A 432 -6.30 -2.50 -23.51
N ALA A 433 -7.35 -2.63 -22.70
CA ALA A 433 -7.39 -2.20 -21.32
C ALA A 433 -7.51 -3.42 -20.41
N ILE A 434 -6.82 -3.36 -19.28
CA ILE A 434 -6.68 -4.44 -18.31
C ILE A 434 -6.96 -3.88 -16.93
N LEU A 435 -7.77 -4.58 -16.14
CA LEU A 435 -7.88 -4.37 -14.69
C LEU A 435 -7.50 -5.67 -13.99
N GLN A 436 -6.58 -5.58 -13.03
CA GLN A 436 -6.11 -6.70 -12.24
C GLN A 436 -6.20 -6.41 -10.74
N LEU A 437 -6.70 -7.38 -9.97
CA LEU A 437 -6.86 -7.35 -8.53
C LEU A 437 -6.08 -8.51 -7.89
N ASP A 438 -5.24 -8.19 -6.90
CA ASP A 438 -4.42 -9.13 -6.10
C ASP A 438 -3.58 -10.11 -6.93
N GLN A 439 -3.15 -9.68 -8.13
CA GLN A 439 -2.45 -10.51 -9.13
C GLN A 439 -3.25 -11.75 -9.61
N GLN A 440 -4.45 -11.98 -9.11
CA GLN A 440 -5.22 -13.21 -9.32
C GLN A 440 -6.41 -13.00 -10.27
N TYR A 441 -7.18 -11.94 -10.07
CA TYR A 441 -8.39 -11.68 -10.85
C TYR A 441 -8.10 -10.63 -11.91
N LYS A 442 -8.42 -10.92 -13.17
CA LYS A 442 -8.08 -10.07 -14.31
C LYS A 442 -9.27 -9.95 -15.25
N GLU A 443 -9.57 -8.73 -15.68
CA GLU A 443 -10.48 -8.44 -16.79
C GLU A 443 -9.74 -7.73 -17.91
N VAL A 444 -10.06 -8.08 -19.15
CA VAL A 444 -9.40 -7.55 -20.35
C VAL A 444 -10.43 -7.10 -21.37
N ARG A 445 -10.27 -5.88 -21.88
CA ARG A 445 -11.12 -5.30 -22.90
C ARG A 445 -10.27 -4.89 -24.11
N PRO A 446 -10.48 -5.49 -25.31
CA PRO A 446 -9.73 -5.08 -26.49
C PRO A 446 -10.08 -3.66 -26.92
N ALA A 447 -9.08 -2.92 -27.40
CA ALA A 447 -9.26 -1.58 -27.94
C ALA A 447 -9.97 -1.64 -29.31
N PRO A 448 -10.86 -0.68 -29.64
CA PRO A 448 -11.49 -0.62 -30.97
C PRO A 448 -10.45 -0.42 -32.09
N ALA A 449 -10.60 -1.15 -33.20
CA ALA A 449 -9.65 -1.08 -34.33
C ALA A 449 -9.62 0.28 -35.07
N GLN A 450 -10.68 1.09 -34.95
CA GLN A 450 -10.84 2.40 -35.58
C GLN A 450 -11.26 3.49 -34.59
N GLY A 451 -10.82 3.38 -33.32
CA GLY A 451 -11.16 4.35 -32.27
C GLY A 451 -10.07 5.39 -32.02
N HIS A 452 -10.46 6.51 -31.42
CA HIS A 452 -9.53 7.43 -30.79
C HIS A 452 -8.67 6.71 -29.73
N THR A 453 -7.36 6.94 -29.75
CA THR A 453 -6.39 6.34 -28.81
C THR A 453 -5.87 7.33 -27.77
N ARG A 454 -5.94 8.63 -28.06
CA ARG A 454 -5.44 9.71 -27.20
C ARG A 454 -6.43 10.03 -26.09
N LEU A 455 -5.96 10.00 -24.84
CA LEU A 455 -6.67 10.44 -23.65
C LEU A 455 -6.28 11.89 -23.34
N GLU A 456 -7.20 12.84 -23.48
CA GLU A 456 -6.95 14.27 -23.28
C GLU A 456 -7.53 14.76 -21.94
N LEU A 457 -6.68 14.86 -20.93
CA LEU A 457 -7.04 15.30 -19.58
C LEU A 457 -6.55 16.73 -19.33
N TYR A 458 -7.32 17.53 -18.58
CA TYR A 458 -6.93 18.89 -18.19
C TYR A 458 -7.13 19.19 -16.71
N SER A 459 -7.96 18.43 -15.99
CA SER A 459 -8.15 18.65 -14.56
C SER A 459 -6.91 18.21 -13.79
N GLN A 460 -6.79 18.67 -12.55
CA GLN A 460 -5.91 18.02 -11.59
C GLN A 460 -6.35 16.56 -11.38
N LEU A 461 -5.39 15.71 -11.04
CA LEU A 461 -5.66 14.33 -10.61
C LEU A 461 -6.14 14.36 -9.16
N TYR A 462 -7.34 13.88 -8.91
CA TYR A 462 -7.89 13.69 -7.56
C TYR A 462 -7.63 12.25 -7.11
N VAL A 463 -7.17 12.10 -5.87
CA VAL A 463 -6.97 10.79 -5.21
C VAL A 463 -7.80 10.79 -3.93
N GLY A 464 -8.62 9.76 -3.75
CA GLY A 464 -9.53 9.60 -2.62
C GLY A 464 -10.89 10.30 -2.77
N ALA A 465 -11.17 10.97 -3.89
CA ALA A 465 -12.49 11.50 -4.20
C ALA A 465 -12.72 11.65 -5.71
N ALA A 466 -13.98 11.84 -6.09
CA ALA A 466 -14.41 12.33 -7.40
C ALA A 466 -15.08 13.70 -7.24
N GLY A 467 -15.02 14.55 -8.26
CA GLY A 467 -15.52 15.93 -8.30
C GLY A 467 -17.04 16.09 -8.06
N GLY A 468 -17.50 15.78 -6.85
CA GLY A 468 -18.90 15.87 -6.40
C GLY A 468 -19.51 14.61 -5.76
N GLN A 469 -18.77 13.50 -5.61
CA GLN A 469 -19.29 12.25 -5.01
C GLN A 469 -18.49 11.76 -3.79
N ARG A 470 -19.08 10.81 -3.05
CA ARG A 470 -18.57 10.22 -1.79
C ARG A 470 -17.14 9.70 -1.99
N GLY A 471 -16.18 10.31 -1.29
CA GLY A 471 -14.77 9.94 -1.35
C GLY A 471 -14.47 8.58 -0.72
N PHE A 472 -13.28 8.06 -1.05
CA PHE A 472 -12.73 6.86 -0.45
C PHE A 472 -12.40 7.08 1.03
N LEU A 473 -12.67 6.06 1.82
CA LEU A 473 -12.33 5.99 3.25
C LEU A 473 -11.40 4.81 3.45
N GLY A 474 -10.28 5.02 4.15
CA GLY A 474 -9.27 3.98 4.34
C GLY A 474 -7.89 4.46 3.92
N CYS A 475 -7.02 3.54 3.51
CA CYS A 475 -5.65 3.85 3.13
C CYS A 475 -5.39 3.55 1.66
N ILE A 476 -4.59 4.40 1.02
CA ILE A 476 -3.96 4.13 -0.28
C ILE A 476 -2.44 4.15 -0.06
N ARG A 477 -1.73 3.21 -0.66
CA ARG A 477 -0.26 3.07 -0.55
C ARG A 477 0.36 2.75 -1.90
N SER A 478 1.61 3.19 -2.09
CA SER A 478 2.43 2.89 -3.26
C SER A 478 1.72 3.24 -4.57
N LEU A 479 1.09 4.42 -4.62
CA LEU A 479 0.42 4.89 -5.83
C LEU A 479 1.46 5.29 -6.89
N LYS A 480 1.46 4.56 -7.99
CA LYS A 480 2.29 4.78 -9.16
C LYS A 480 1.43 5.00 -10.40
N MET A 481 1.88 5.91 -11.26
CA MET A 481 1.25 6.20 -12.55
C MET A 481 2.34 6.36 -13.62
N ASN A 482 2.33 5.53 -14.66
CA ASN A 482 3.34 5.48 -15.73
C ASN A 482 4.78 5.44 -15.19
N GLY A 483 5.03 4.56 -14.21
CA GLY A 483 6.33 4.41 -13.53
C GLY A 483 6.68 5.52 -12.53
N VAL A 484 5.89 6.59 -12.42
CA VAL A 484 6.12 7.69 -11.48
C VAL A 484 5.39 7.44 -10.16
N THR A 485 6.14 7.38 -9.04
CA THR A 485 5.57 7.33 -7.69
C THR A 485 5.04 8.71 -7.29
N LEU A 486 3.75 8.79 -6.91
CA LEU A 486 3.16 10.00 -6.34
C LEU A 486 3.37 10.03 -4.83
N ASP A 487 4.05 11.05 -4.30
CA ASP A 487 4.33 11.18 -2.86
C ASP A 487 3.04 11.51 -2.08
N LEU A 488 2.42 10.48 -1.51
CA LEU A 488 1.17 10.57 -0.77
C LEU A 488 1.43 11.12 0.63
N GLU A 489 2.54 10.75 1.26
CA GLU A 489 2.87 11.16 2.64
C GLU A 489 3.13 12.66 2.74
N GLU A 490 4.03 13.21 1.91
CA GLU A 490 4.33 14.64 1.94
C GLU A 490 3.08 15.46 1.57
N ARG A 491 2.27 14.95 0.63
CA ARG A 491 1.01 15.61 0.25
C ARG A 491 -0.03 15.56 1.35
N ALA A 492 -0.11 14.46 2.10
CA ALA A 492 -1.03 14.31 3.23
C ALA A 492 -0.67 15.23 4.40
N LYS A 493 0.62 15.48 4.67
CA LYS A 493 1.06 16.39 5.75
C LYS A 493 0.49 17.79 5.63
N VAL A 494 0.25 18.27 4.42
CA VAL A 494 -0.26 19.62 4.13
C VAL A 494 -1.77 19.66 3.82
N THR A 495 -2.47 18.51 3.85
CA THR A 495 -3.87 18.41 3.41
C THR A 495 -4.80 18.07 4.58
N PRO A 496 -5.74 18.96 4.96
CA PRO A 496 -6.70 18.68 6.03
C PRO A 496 -7.57 17.44 5.74
N GLY A 497 -7.79 16.61 6.75
CA GLY A 497 -8.64 15.40 6.64
C GLY A 497 -7.93 14.17 6.07
N VAL A 498 -6.69 14.30 5.57
CA VAL A 498 -5.82 13.19 5.17
C VAL A 498 -4.66 13.11 6.16
N LYS A 499 -4.24 11.90 6.55
CA LYS A 499 -3.07 11.69 7.43
C LYS A 499 -1.97 10.94 6.67
N PRO A 500 -0.69 11.27 6.87
CA PRO A 500 0.43 10.50 6.31
C PRO A 500 0.50 9.12 6.97
N GLY A 501 0.90 8.12 6.18
CA GLY A 501 0.98 6.73 6.60
C GLY A 501 -0.39 6.05 6.69
N CYS A 502 -0.38 4.80 7.18
CA CYS A 502 -1.57 4.00 7.42
C CYS A 502 -1.40 3.20 8.71
N SER A 503 -1.72 3.83 9.85
CA SER A 503 -1.82 3.17 11.16
C SER A 503 -3.29 2.99 11.53
N GLY A 504 -3.71 1.76 11.80
CA GLY A 504 -5.08 1.50 12.27
C GLY A 504 -5.33 2.11 13.65
N HIS A 505 -6.57 2.50 13.95
CA HIS A 505 -6.90 2.98 15.28
C HIS A 505 -6.74 1.88 16.33
N CYS A 506 -6.96 0.60 16.00
CA CYS A 506 -6.74 -0.47 16.96
C CYS A 506 -5.26 -0.66 17.34
N THR A 507 -4.31 -0.35 16.45
CA THR A 507 -2.87 -0.37 16.80
C THR A 507 -2.49 0.71 17.82
N SER A 508 -3.10 1.90 17.75
CA SER A 508 -2.77 3.01 18.68
C SER A 508 -3.71 3.09 19.89
N PHE A 509 -4.97 2.72 19.71
CA PHE A 509 -6.07 2.91 20.67
C PHE A 509 -6.70 1.58 21.12
N GLY A 510 -6.29 0.44 20.60
CA GLY A 510 -6.83 -0.86 21.01
C GLY A 510 -6.64 -1.16 22.50
N MET A 511 -5.59 -0.61 23.12
CA MET A 511 -5.36 -0.68 24.56
C MET A 511 -6.47 -0.06 25.42
N TYR A 512 -7.35 0.75 24.85
CA TYR A 512 -8.52 1.30 25.54
C TYR A 512 -9.68 0.30 25.64
N CYS A 513 -9.70 -0.78 24.86
CA CYS A 513 -10.63 -1.89 25.06
C CYS A 513 -10.19 -2.71 26.28
N ARG A 514 -10.87 -2.51 27.42
CA ARG A 514 -10.50 -3.13 28.70
C ARG A 514 -11.19 -4.48 28.89
N ASN A 515 -10.81 -5.20 29.94
CA ASN A 515 -11.48 -6.42 30.41
C ASN A 515 -11.66 -7.51 29.35
N GLY A 516 -10.65 -7.70 28.48
CA GLY A 516 -10.69 -8.70 27.41
C GLY A 516 -11.56 -8.33 26.21
N GLY A 517 -12.03 -7.08 26.11
CA GLY A 517 -12.76 -6.58 24.95
C GLY A 517 -11.90 -6.58 23.69
N LYS A 518 -12.47 -7.02 22.56
CA LYS A 518 -11.77 -7.07 21.27
C LYS A 518 -11.87 -5.72 20.57
N CYS A 519 -10.74 -5.10 20.23
CA CYS A 519 -10.76 -3.89 19.40
C CYS A 519 -11.19 -4.26 17.98
N VAL A 520 -12.17 -3.53 17.45
CA VAL A 520 -12.69 -3.66 16.11
C VAL A 520 -12.50 -2.34 15.40
N GLU A 521 -11.69 -2.36 14.34
CA GLU A 521 -11.42 -1.21 13.49
C GLU A 521 -12.71 -0.72 12.80
N LYS A 522 -12.86 0.59 12.65
CA LYS A 522 -13.97 1.24 11.95
C LYS A 522 -13.40 2.32 11.02
N TYR A 523 -14.13 2.66 9.96
CA TYR A 523 -13.68 3.69 9.00
C TYR A 523 -13.44 5.07 9.63
N ASN A 524 -14.14 5.40 10.74
CA ASN A 524 -14.03 6.67 11.46
C ASN A 524 -13.43 6.51 12.87
N GLY A 525 -12.76 5.40 13.16
CA GLY A 525 -12.19 5.15 14.48
C GLY A 525 -12.11 3.67 14.84
N TYR A 526 -12.45 3.35 16.08
CA TYR A 526 -12.49 1.98 16.56
C TYR A 526 -13.68 1.80 17.50
N SER A 527 -14.06 0.55 17.71
CA SER A 527 -15.06 0.16 18.71
C SER A 527 -14.54 -1.04 19.48
N CYS A 528 -14.96 -1.19 20.74
CA CYS A 528 -14.64 -2.37 21.52
C CYS A 528 -15.81 -3.34 21.51
N ASP A 529 -15.59 -4.54 20.99
CA ASP A 529 -16.54 -5.65 21.09
C ASP A 529 -16.43 -6.28 22.49
N CYS A 530 -17.47 -6.07 23.28
CA CYS A 530 -17.61 -6.58 24.65
C CYS A 530 -18.52 -7.81 24.73
N SER A 531 -18.93 -8.40 23.59
CA SER A 531 -19.93 -9.48 23.57
C SER A 531 -19.52 -10.72 24.38
N ALA A 532 -18.24 -11.07 24.36
CA ALA A 532 -17.66 -12.21 25.10
C ALA A 532 -17.15 -11.86 26.52
N THR A 533 -17.47 -10.67 27.05
CA THR A 533 -16.98 -10.22 28.36
C THR A 533 -18.14 -9.98 29.32
N ALA A 534 -17.87 -10.02 30.63
CA ALA A 534 -18.86 -9.67 31.66
C ALA A 534 -19.14 -8.15 31.80
N TYR A 535 -18.73 -7.35 30.81
CA TYR A 535 -18.76 -5.88 30.82
C TYR A 535 -19.42 -5.33 29.55
N ASP A 536 -19.93 -4.10 29.62
CA ASP A 536 -20.53 -3.34 28.53
C ASP A 536 -19.89 -1.95 28.39
N GLY A 537 -20.47 -1.13 27.51
CA GLY A 537 -20.02 0.24 27.24
C GLY A 537 -18.96 0.31 26.13
N PRO A 538 -18.60 1.53 25.70
CA PRO A 538 -17.76 1.74 24.52
C PRO A 538 -16.33 1.20 24.66
N PHE A 539 -15.88 0.97 25.90
CA PHE A 539 -14.54 0.50 26.25
C PHE A 539 -14.54 -0.80 27.07
N CYS A 540 -15.69 -1.47 27.16
CA CYS A 540 -15.89 -2.68 27.98
C CYS A 540 -15.56 -2.48 29.47
N THR A 541 -15.94 -1.32 30.04
CA THR A 541 -15.67 -0.93 31.43
C THR A 541 -16.94 -0.80 32.28
N LYS A 542 -18.13 -0.90 31.71
CA LYS A 542 -19.40 -0.87 32.44
C LYS A 542 -19.70 -2.26 32.98
N ASP A 543 -19.70 -2.47 34.29
CA ASP A 543 -20.03 -3.75 34.88
C ASP A 543 -21.47 -4.18 34.52
N VAL A 544 -21.64 -5.44 34.13
CA VAL A 544 -22.97 -6.05 33.99
C VAL A 544 -23.32 -6.75 35.30
N GLY A 545 -24.44 -6.35 35.90
CA GLY A 545 -24.92 -6.85 37.19
C GLY A 545 -26.42 -7.13 37.19
N GLY A 546 -26.83 -8.01 38.10
CA GLY A 546 -28.22 -8.43 38.27
C GLY A 546 -28.56 -8.61 39.74
N PHE A 547 -29.74 -8.13 40.13
CA PHE A 547 -30.31 -8.34 41.45
C PHE A 547 -31.12 -9.64 41.49
N PHE A 548 -30.88 -10.43 42.53
CA PHE A 548 -31.50 -11.73 42.79
C PHE A 548 -32.43 -11.62 43.99
N GLU A 549 -33.71 -11.89 43.76
CA GLU A 549 -34.68 -12.11 44.84
C GLU A 549 -34.60 -13.56 45.35
N ALA A 550 -35.15 -13.81 46.54
CA ALA A 550 -35.21 -15.14 47.13
C ALA A 550 -35.84 -16.15 46.15
N GLY A 551 -35.13 -17.26 45.91
CA GLY A 551 -35.55 -18.29 44.96
C GLY A 551 -35.15 -18.06 43.50
N THR A 552 -34.52 -16.92 43.16
CA THR A 552 -34.07 -16.64 41.79
C THR A 552 -32.87 -17.53 41.43
N LEU A 553 -32.89 -18.10 40.23
CA LEU A 553 -31.77 -18.87 39.67
C LEU A 553 -31.49 -18.49 38.22
N ILE A 554 -30.22 -18.52 37.88
CA ILE A 554 -29.74 -18.53 36.49
C ILE A 554 -29.06 -19.87 36.26
N ARG A 555 -29.45 -20.55 35.18
CA ARG A 555 -28.88 -21.80 34.71
C ARG A 555 -28.25 -21.58 33.36
N TYR A 556 -26.94 -21.80 33.28
CA TYR A 556 -26.16 -21.79 32.04
C TYR A 556 -25.70 -23.21 31.71
N ASN A 557 -26.18 -23.77 30.60
CA ASN A 557 -25.79 -25.07 30.07
C ASN A 557 -24.54 -24.88 29.20
N LEU A 558 -23.41 -25.47 29.62
CA LEU A 558 -22.15 -25.39 28.85
C LEU A 558 -22.21 -26.25 27.58
N VAL A 559 -23.07 -27.26 27.56
CA VAL A 559 -23.37 -28.12 26.41
C VAL A 559 -24.85 -27.93 26.06
N SER A 560 -25.17 -27.55 24.82
CA SER A 560 -26.56 -27.35 24.39
C SER A 560 -27.28 -28.70 24.23
N ASP A 561 -28.42 -28.87 24.90
CA ASP A 561 -29.26 -30.08 24.84
C ASP A 561 -29.73 -30.41 23.40
N VAL A 562 -29.73 -29.42 22.50
CA VAL A 562 -30.09 -29.57 21.08
C VAL A 562 -29.02 -30.35 20.29
N VAL A 563 -27.75 -30.23 20.67
CA VAL A 563 -26.62 -30.90 20.00
C VAL A 563 -26.50 -32.36 20.44
N ALA A 564 -26.89 -32.68 21.68
CA ALA A 564 -26.94 -34.05 22.19
C ALA A 564 -28.00 -34.90 21.46
N ALA A 565 -29.12 -34.30 21.05
CA ALA A 565 -30.12 -34.97 20.22
C ALA A 565 -29.69 -35.09 18.74
N ALA A 566 -29.06 -34.05 18.18
CA ALA A 566 -28.61 -34.04 16.78
C ALA A 566 -27.42 -34.97 16.50
N SER A 567 -26.58 -35.26 17.51
CA SER A 567 -25.44 -36.19 17.39
C SER A 567 -25.84 -37.66 17.19
N SER A 568 -27.14 -37.99 17.31
CA SER A 568 -27.69 -39.33 17.10
C SER A 568 -28.16 -39.59 15.65
N VAL A 569 -28.09 -38.61 14.75
CA VAL A 569 -28.55 -38.73 13.35
C VAL A 569 -27.46 -38.24 12.38
N GLU A 570 -26.74 -39.20 11.82
CA GLU A 570 -25.93 -39.20 10.58
C GLU A 570 -25.18 -37.93 10.14
N GLY A 571 -23.86 -37.95 10.39
CA GLY A 571 -22.74 -37.56 9.51
C GLY A 571 -22.96 -36.59 8.35
N LYS A 572 -22.84 -35.28 8.61
CA LYS A 572 -22.35 -34.28 7.64
C LYS A 572 -21.56 -33.17 8.35
N SER A 573 -20.31 -32.99 7.95
CA SER A 573 -19.36 -32.02 8.49
C SER A 573 -19.68 -30.60 8.01
N VAL A 574 -20.18 -29.76 8.91
CA VAL A 574 -20.23 -28.29 8.77
C VAL A 574 -19.26 -27.71 9.79
N GLY A 575 -18.30 -26.90 9.32
CA GLY A 575 -17.20 -26.32 10.10
C GLY A 575 -17.63 -25.21 11.07
N THR A 576 -18.43 -25.57 12.07
CA THR A 576 -18.70 -24.74 13.25
C THR A 576 -18.15 -25.50 14.45
N SER A 577 -17.25 -24.88 15.22
CA SER A 577 -16.63 -25.47 16.42
C SER A 577 -17.70 -26.00 17.38
N LEU A 578 -17.86 -27.33 17.40
CA LEU A 578 -18.75 -28.06 18.31
C LEU A 578 -18.31 -27.82 19.77
N PRO A 579 -19.22 -27.57 20.73
CA PRO A 579 -18.88 -27.62 22.15
C PRO A 579 -18.68 -29.08 22.54
N MET A 580 -17.43 -29.52 22.53
CA MET A 580 -17.01 -30.85 22.98
C MET A 580 -17.20 -30.97 24.50
N GLU A 581 -17.51 -32.16 25.01
CA GLU A 581 -17.51 -32.40 26.45
C GLU A 581 -16.13 -32.06 27.02
N THR A 582 -16.03 -30.97 27.78
CA THR A 582 -14.74 -30.43 28.21
C THR A 582 -14.37 -30.95 29.59
N ASN A 583 -13.27 -31.70 29.65
CA ASN A 583 -12.56 -31.90 30.90
C ASN A 583 -11.61 -30.71 31.12
N LEU A 584 -11.64 -30.11 32.31
CA LEU A 584 -10.86 -28.92 32.61
C LEU A 584 -9.73 -29.24 33.59
N THR A 585 -8.51 -28.82 33.26
CA THR A 585 -7.37 -28.78 34.19
C THR A 585 -7.08 -27.35 34.65
N ARG A 586 -7.79 -26.37 34.09
CA ARG A 586 -7.69 -24.96 34.43
C ARG A 586 -9.07 -24.29 34.36
N GLU A 587 -9.37 -23.46 35.35
CA GLU A 587 -10.56 -22.62 35.39
C GLU A 587 -10.20 -21.23 35.90
N ASP A 588 -10.77 -20.22 35.26
CA ASP A 588 -10.68 -18.81 35.65
C ASP A 588 -12.10 -18.32 35.98
N VAL A 589 -12.36 -18.00 37.25
CA VAL A 589 -13.67 -17.59 37.76
C VAL A 589 -13.56 -16.22 38.39
N ALA A 590 -14.28 -15.24 37.85
CA ALA A 590 -14.34 -13.90 38.42
C ALA A 590 -15.80 -13.49 38.61
N PHE A 591 -16.13 -12.90 39.75
CA PHE A 591 -17.42 -12.29 39.97
C PHE A 591 -17.36 -11.28 41.11
N SER A 592 -18.44 -10.55 41.31
CA SER A 592 -18.62 -9.68 42.47
C SER A 592 -20.00 -9.86 43.04
N PHE A 593 -20.11 -9.67 44.33
CA PHE A 593 -21.37 -9.83 45.04
C PHE A 593 -21.56 -8.78 46.12
N SER A 594 -22.80 -8.41 46.38
CA SER A 594 -23.21 -7.63 47.56
C SER A 594 -24.44 -8.29 48.16
N THR A 595 -24.38 -8.60 49.45
CA THR A 595 -25.49 -9.23 50.16
C THR A 595 -25.41 -8.94 51.66
N SER A 596 -26.56 -9.00 52.31
CA SER A 596 -26.69 -9.05 53.77
C SER A 596 -27.35 -10.36 54.24
N SER A 597 -27.45 -11.36 53.34
CA SER A 597 -28.14 -12.62 53.57
C SER A 597 -27.16 -13.79 53.61
N THR A 598 -27.26 -14.59 54.68
CA THR A 598 -26.49 -15.83 54.88
C THR A 598 -27.40 -16.92 55.44
N PRO A 599 -27.06 -18.21 55.26
CA PRO A 599 -26.08 -18.75 54.32
C PRO A 599 -26.60 -18.72 52.87
N SER A 600 -25.70 -18.70 51.88
CA SER A 600 -26.10 -18.70 50.45
C SER A 600 -25.05 -19.31 49.52
N ILE A 601 -25.49 -19.79 48.35
CA ILE A 601 -24.61 -20.22 47.26
C ILE A 601 -24.46 -19.06 46.27
N LEU A 602 -23.23 -18.63 46.01
CA LEU A 602 -22.95 -17.54 45.07
C LEU A 602 -22.72 -18.06 43.64
N PHE A 603 -21.96 -19.15 43.56
CA PHE A 603 -21.55 -19.76 42.30
C PHE A 603 -21.50 -21.27 42.49
N TYR A 604 -22.10 -22.02 41.57
CA TYR A 604 -22.04 -23.48 41.57
C TYR A 604 -21.91 -23.98 40.15
N ILE A 605 -20.93 -24.85 39.90
CA ILE A 605 -20.78 -25.52 38.61
C ILE A 605 -20.73 -27.03 38.83
N SER A 606 -21.54 -27.72 38.04
CA SER A 606 -21.77 -29.16 38.12
C SER A 606 -21.16 -29.87 36.91
N SER A 607 -20.93 -31.17 37.07
CA SER A 607 -20.52 -32.08 36.01
C SER A 607 -21.59 -33.13 35.71
N LYS A 608 -21.37 -33.94 34.68
CA LYS A 608 -22.09 -35.21 34.50
C LYS A 608 -21.59 -36.31 35.44
N THR A 609 -20.42 -36.14 36.04
CA THR A 609 -19.90 -36.98 37.13
C THR A 609 -20.41 -36.44 38.48
N GLN A 610 -19.74 -36.75 39.60
CA GLN A 610 -20.00 -36.16 40.91
C GLN A 610 -19.12 -34.93 41.18
N ASP A 611 -18.34 -34.50 40.20
CA ASP A 611 -17.39 -33.40 40.35
C ASP A 611 -18.16 -32.07 40.40
N TYR A 612 -17.75 -31.16 41.28
CA TYR A 612 -18.32 -29.82 41.35
C TYR A 612 -17.33 -28.81 41.92
N MET A 613 -17.58 -27.54 41.60
CA MET A 613 -16.97 -26.39 42.27
C MET A 613 -18.09 -25.49 42.79
N ALA A 614 -17.97 -25.06 44.05
CA ALA A 614 -18.96 -24.19 44.68
C ALA A 614 -18.29 -23.06 45.47
N VAL A 615 -18.85 -21.86 45.40
CA VAL A 615 -18.51 -20.75 46.28
C VAL A 615 -19.74 -20.39 47.12
N VAL A 616 -19.59 -20.47 48.45
CA VAL A 616 -20.69 -20.28 49.40
C VAL A 616 -20.36 -19.28 50.49
N LEU A 617 -21.38 -18.59 50.99
CA LEU A 617 -21.32 -17.83 52.23
C LEU A 617 -21.85 -18.67 53.38
N ARG A 618 -21.04 -18.82 54.43
CA ARG A 618 -21.41 -19.50 55.67
C ARG A 618 -22.37 -18.66 56.51
N GLN A 619 -22.98 -19.29 57.52
CA GLN A 619 -23.92 -18.62 58.43
C GLN A 619 -23.30 -17.39 59.11
N ASN A 620 -22.00 -17.44 59.44
CA ASN A 620 -21.23 -16.32 59.99
C ASN A 620 -20.79 -15.28 58.93
N GLY A 621 -21.18 -15.46 57.66
CA GLY A 621 -20.86 -14.58 56.54
C GLY A 621 -19.44 -14.67 56.00
N THR A 622 -18.66 -15.66 56.43
CA THR A 622 -17.35 -15.96 55.82
C THR A 622 -17.52 -16.73 54.52
N LEU A 623 -16.60 -16.50 53.57
CA LEU A 623 -16.62 -17.13 52.25
C LEU A 623 -15.92 -18.49 52.30
N GLN A 624 -16.49 -19.50 51.65
CA GLN A 624 -15.89 -20.81 51.55
C GLN A 624 -15.93 -21.29 50.10
N LEU A 625 -14.78 -21.70 49.59
CA LEU A 625 -14.61 -22.33 48.28
C LEU A 625 -14.56 -23.86 48.47
N ARG A 626 -15.24 -24.60 47.61
CA ARG A 626 -15.33 -26.07 47.67
C ARG A 626 -15.03 -26.67 46.31
N TYR A 627 -14.16 -27.68 46.29
CA TYR A 627 -13.88 -28.51 45.13
C TYR A 627 -14.15 -29.98 45.47
N ASN A 628 -14.91 -30.65 44.61
CA ASN A 628 -14.98 -32.10 44.54
C ASN A 628 -14.57 -32.50 43.13
N LEU A 629 -13.39 -33.10 42.96
CA LEU A 629 -12.89 -33.49 41.62
C LEU A 629 -12.71 -35.01 41.48
N GLY A 630 -13.03 -35.78 42.53
CA GLY A 630 -12.69 -37.20 42.64
C GLY A 630 -11.48 -37.46 43.56
N GLY A 631 -11.32 -38.71 43.98
CA GLY A 631 -10.22 -39.19 44.84
C GLY A 631 -10.41 -38.97 46.36
N LEU A 632 -11.08 -37.90 46.79
CA LEU A 632 -11.38 -37.63 48.20
C LEU A 632 -12.75 -38.17 48.64
N ARG A 633 -12.89 -38.52 49.93
CA ARG A 633 -14.19 -38.91 50.54
C ARG A 633 -15.13 -37.73 50.77
N GLU A 634 -14.55 -36.56 51.05
CA GLU A 634 -15.26 -35.30 51.31
C GLU A 634 -14.68 -34.21 50.39
N PRO A 635 -15.48 -33.21 50.00
CA PRO A 635 -15.01 -32.11 49.16
C PRO A 635 -13.88 -31.34 49.85
N PHE A 636 -12.87 -30.95 49.09
CA PHE A 636 -11.82 -30.07 49.58
C PHE A 636 -12.37 -28.65 49.78
N THR A 637 -12.28 -28.14 51.01
CA THR A 637 -12.84 -26.82 51.37
C THR A 637 -11.74 -25.84 51.75
N ILE A 638 -11.80 -24.63 51.21
CA ILE A 638 -10.94 -23.51 51.54
C ILE A 638 -11.79 -22.43 52.21
N ASP A 639 -11.46 -22.10 53.46
CA ASP A 639 -12.08 -20.98 54.18
C ASP A 639 -11.34 -19.68 53.84
N LEU A 640 -12.03 -18.79 53.13
CA LEU A 640 -11.50 -17.54 52.63
C LEU A 640 -11.88 -16.40 53.57
N ASP A 641 -10.87 -15.85 54.26
CA ASP A 641 -10.99 -14.79 55.25
C ASP A 641 -11.86 -15.18 56.48
N GLN A 642 -11.63 -14.53 57.62
CA GLN A 642 -12.47 -14.69 58.82
C GLN A 642 -13.48 -13.54 59.01
N ARG A 643 -13.48 -12.56 58.11
CA ARG A 643 -14.41 -11.44 58.12
C ARG A 643 -15.79 -11.82 57.58
N ASN A 644 -16.82 -11.16 58.11
CA ASN A 644 -18.18 -11.25 57.60
C ASN A 644 -18.31 -10.40 56.32
N LEU A 645 -18.44 -11.08 55.16
CA LEU A 645 -18.62 -10.46 53.85
C LEU A 645 -20.09 -10.24 53.47
N ALA A 646 -21.04 -10.71 54.30
CA ALA A 646 -22.46 -10.42 54.15
C ALA A 646 -22.83 -9.10 54.86
N ASN A 647 -22.11 -8.03 54.51
CA ASN A 647 -22.19 -6.71 55.13
C ASN A 647 -22.93 -5.68 54.26
N GLY A 648 -23.49 -6.10 53.12
CA GLY A 648 -24.16 -5.24 52.13
C GLY A 648 -23.22 -4.47 51.20
N GLN A 649 -21.90 -4.55 51.38
CA GLN A 649 -20.91 -3.91 50.50
C GLN A 649 -20.56 -4.82 49.32
N PRO A 650 -20.15 -4.25 48.17
CA PRO A 650 -19.68 -5.04 47.04
C PRO A 650 -18.28 -5.61 47.31
N HIS A 651 -18.17 -6.92 47.17
CA HIS A 651 -16.91 -7.67 47.25
C HIS A 651 -16.60 -8.32 45.89
N SER A 652 -15.32 -8.36 45.50
CA SER A 652 -14.87 -9.02 44.26
C SER A 652 -14.06 -10.27 44.56
N VAL A 653 -14.36 -11.35 43.84
CA VAL A 653 -13.70 -12.64 44.00
C VAL A 653 -13.13 -13.06 42.65
N ASN A 654 -11.84 -13.36 42.61
CA ASN A 654 -11.16 -13.93 41.45
C ASN A 654 -10.48 -15.24 41.86
N ILE A 655 -10.76 -16.32 41.16
CA ILE A 655 -10.28 -17.67 41.45
C ILE A 655 -9.69 -18.25 40.17
N THR A 656 -8.42 -18.59 40.20
CA THR A 656 -7.73 -19.28 39.11
C THR A 656 -7.22 -20.61 39.64
N ARG A 657 -7.68 -21.73 39.07
CA ARG A 657 -7.07 -23.04 39.32
C ARG A 657 -6.24 -23.45 38.13
N ILE A 658 -5.01 -23.93 38.37
CA ILE A 658 -4.14 -24.56 37.39
C ILE A 658 -3.68 -25.88 37.99
N GLU A 659 -4.20 -26.99 37.46
CA GLU A 659 -3.96 -28.34 37.99
C GLU A 659 -4.27 -28.42 39.50
N ARG A 660 -3.24 -28.57 40.35
CA ARG A 660 -3.42 -28.63 41.81
C ARG A 660 -3.45 -27.27 42.49
N ASP A 661 -2.92 -26.25 41.85
CA ASP A 661 -2.75 -24.94 42.47
C ASP A 661 -3.97 -24.07 42.25
N ILE A 662 -4.47 -23.48 43.33
CA ILE A 662 -5.66 -22.62 43.38
C ILE A 662 -5.21 -21.26 43.90
N TYR A 663 -5.30 -20.25 43.06
CA TYR A 663 -5.06 -18.85 43.42
C TYR A 663 -6.38 -18.15 43.66
N VAL A 664 -6.54 -17.52 44.81
CA VAL A 664 -7.74 -16.77 45.16
C VAL A 664 -7.37 -15.34 45.53
N GLN A 665 -8.04 -14.39 44.89
CA GLN A 665 -7.96 -12.97 45.21
C GLN A 665 -9.32 -12.49 45.69
N LEU A 666 -9.36 -11.95 46.91
CA LEU A 666 -10.54 -11.33 47.49
C LEU A 666 -10.33 -9.82 47.56
N ASP A 667 -11.26 -9.06 46.98
CA ASP A 667 -11.18 -7.60 46.84
C ASP A 667 -9.84 -7.15 46.23
N HIS A 668 -9.24 -6.10 46.77
CA HIS A 668 -7.94 -5.58 46.35
C HIS A 668 -6.77 -6.19 47.16
N TYR A 669 -7.03 -7.24 47.94
CA TYR A 669 -5.97 -7.92 48.68
C TYR A 669 -5.10 -8.75 47.73
N PRO A 670 -3.83 -9.04 48.11
CA PRO A 670 -2.96 -9.92 47.33
C PRO A 670 -3.57 -11.32 47.17
N SER A 671 -3.30 -11.96 46.03
CA SER A 671 -3.73 -13.34 45.77
C SER A 671 -3.07 -14.32 46.75
N VAL A 672 -3.86 -15.23 47.30
CA VAL A 672 -3.41 -16.32 48.18
C VAL A 672 -3.49 -17.63 47.42
N SER A 673 -2.45 -18.45 47.52
CA SER A 673 -2.37 -19.77 46.88
C SER A 673 -2.71 -20.90 47.85
N TYR A 674 -3.47 -21.88 47.36
CA TYR A 674 -3.80 -23.13 48.03
C TYR A 674 -3.49 -24.28 47.07
N THR A 675 -3.27 -25.48 47.60
CA THR A 675 -2.97 -26.66 46.78
C THR A 675 -3.93 -27.79 47.11
N LEU A 676 -4.47 -28.43 46.08
CA LEU A 676 -5.32 -29.63 46.22
C LEU A 676 -4.51 -30.78 46.86
N PRO A 677 -5.11 -31.57 47.76
CA PRO A 677 -4.44 -32.73 48.35
C PRO A 677 -3.97 -33.73 47.29
N GLU A 678 -2.87 -34.45 47.53
CA GLU A 678 -2.33 -35.44 46.57
C GLU A 678 -3.33 -36.53 46.19
N ALA A 679 -4.22 -36.89 47.13
CA ALA A 679 -5.28 -37.86 46.92
C ALA A 679 -6.48 -37.33 46.11
N SER A 680 -6.54 -36.01 45.84
CA SER A 680 -7.53 -35.43 44.96
C SER A 680 -7.11 -35.58 43.50
N ASP A 681 -8.09 -35.85 42.64
CA ASP A 681 -7.90 -35.76 41.21
C ASP A 681 -7.67 -34.29 40.78
N THR A 682 -7.08 -34.12 39.59
CA THR A 682 -6.69 -32.82 39.03
C THR A 682 -7.57 -32.37 37.87
N GLN A 683 -8.39 -33.27 37.33
CA GLN A 683 -9.25 -33.03 36.18
C GLN A 683 -10.68 -32.82 36.65
N PHE A 684 -11.29 -31.71 36.23
CA PHE A 684 -12.72 -31.48 36.42
C PHE A 684 -13.46 -32.07 35.23
N ASN A 685 -14.07 -33.24 35.43
CA ASN A 685 -14.56 -34.07 34.34
C ASN A 685 -15.94 -33.63 33.87
N LEU A 686 -16.16 -33.64 32.55
CA LEU A 686 -17.49 -33.53 31.92
C LEU A 686 -18.37 -32.40 32.49
N VAL A 687 -17.83 -31.19 32.57
CA VAL A 687 -18.53 -30.02 33.11
C VAL A 687 -19.81 -29.73 32.32
N LYS A 688 -20.92 -29.51 33.03
CA LYS A 688 -22.28 -29.56 32.47
C LYS A 688 -23.02 -28.23 32.61
N THR A 689 -23.30 -27.82 33.85
CA THR A 689 -24.20 -26.70 34.14
C THR A 689 -23.62 -25.78 35.19
N LEU A 690 -23.68 -24.48 34.94
CA LEU A 690 -23.35 -23.41 35.89
C LEU A 690 -24.64 -22.77 36.40
N PHE A 691 -24.72 -22.62 37.73
CA PHE A 691 -25.82 -22.01 38.45
C PHE A 691 -25.36 -20.78 39.23
N LEU A 692 -26.18 -19.72 39.16
CA LEU A 692 -26.07 -18.54 39.99
C LEU A 692 -27.37 -18.36 40.77
N GLY A 693 -27.26 -18.04 42.05
CA GLY A 693 -28.42 -17.86 42.91
C GLY A 693 -28.85 -19.17 43.58
N LYS A 694 -30.05 -19.64 43.25
CA LYS A 694 -30.53 -20.95 43.70
C LYS A 694 -30.04 -22.06 42.77
N VAL A 695 -29.62 -23.18 43.34
CA VAL A 695 -29.16 -24.36 42.60
C VAL A 695 -30.30 -25.34 42.44
N PHE A 696 -30.56 -25.77 41.20
CA PHE A 696 -31.52 -26.82 40.89
C PHE A 696 -30.95 -27.71 39.78
N GLU A 697 -30.32 -28.82 40.16
CA GLU A 697 -29.74 -29.78 39.22
C GLU A 697 -30.47 -31.13 39.32
N THR A 698 -30.52 -31.86 38.21
CA THR A 698 -31.08 -33.20 38.12
C THR A 698 -29.92 -34.20 38.09
N GLY A 699 -29.67 -34.90 39.20
CA GLY A 699 -28.54 -35.84 39.32
C GLY A 699 -28.05 -36.01 40.77
N GLN A 700 -26.82 -36.51 40.92
CA GLN A 700 -26.12 -36.59 42.21
C GLN A 700 -25.59 -35.20 42.58
N ILE A 701 -26.10 -34.63 43.67
CA ILE A 701 -25.64 -33.35 44.22
C ILE A 701 -25.23 -33.59 45.67
N ASP A 702 -24.23 -32.87 46.16
CA ASP A 702 -23.87 -32.88 47.59
C ASP A 702 -25.08 -32.45 48.45
N PRO A 703 -25.70 -33.39 49.21
CA PRO A 703 -26.89 -33.08 50.00
C PRO A 703 -26.58 -32.09 51.12
N VAL A 704 -25.36 -32.09 51.66
CA VAL A 704 -24.93 -31.17 52.73
C VAL A 704 -24.86 -29.75 52.21
N LEU A 705 -24.36 -29.57 50.98
CA LEU A 705 -24.31 -28.26 50.33
C LEU A 705 -25.72 -27.69 50.11
N ILE A 706 -26.63 -28.51 49.59
CA ILE A 706 -27.99 -28.07 49.25
C ILE A 706 -28.83 -27.80 50.50
N GLU A 707 -28.81 -28.71 51.47
CA GLU A 707 -29.58 -28.57 52.72
C GLU A 707 -29.16 -27.31 53.49
N LYS A 708 -27.85 -27.00 53.51
CA LYS A 708 -27.31 -25.92 54.35
C LYS A 708 -27.28 -24.55 53.68
N TYR A 709 -27.15 -24.46 52.36
CA TYR A 709 -26.87 -23.18 51.67
C TYR A 709 -27.88 -22.80 50.58
N ASN A 710 -28.76 -23.72 50.13
CA ASN A 710 -29.60 -23.49 48.95
C ASN A 710 -31.01 -22.93 49.25
N THR A 711 -31.38 -22.79 50.53
CA THR A 711 -32.71 -22.30 50.94
C THR A 711 -32.55 -21.04 51.79
N PRO A 712 -33.03 -19.86 51.35
CA PRO A 712 -33.83 -19.59 50.15
C PRO A 712 -33.04 -19.44 48.83
N GLY A 713 -31.71 -19.59 48.87
CA GLY A 713 -30.78 -19.26 47.78
C GLY A 713 -30.14 -17.88 48.01
N PHE A 714 -29.34 -17.40 47.05
CA PHE A 714 -28.75 -16.06 47.15
C PHE A 714 -29.80 -14.97 47.04
N VAL A 715 -29.69 -13.97 47.92
CA VAL A 715 -30.46 -12.72 47.86
C VAL A 715 -29.46 -11.57 47.90
N GLY A 716 -29.46 -10.73 46.88
CA GLY A 716 -28.47 -9.67 46.75
C GLY A 716 -28.16 -9.37 45.29
N CYS A 717 -26.98 -8.79 45.04
CA CYS A 717 -26.56 -8.42 43.70
C CYS A 717 -25.32 -9.22 43.29
N LEU A 718 -25.32 -9.79 42.09
CA LEU A 718 -24.13 -10.35 41.45
C LEU A 718 -23.75 -9.48 40.26
N SER A 719 -22.45 -9.23 40.05
CA SER A 719 -21.94 -8.55 38.86
C SER A 719 -20.62 -9.15 38.39
N ARG A 720 -20.20 -8.81 37.18
CA ARG A 720 -18.92 -9.23 36.58
C ARG A 720 -18.73 -10.75 36.55
N VAL A 721 -19.81 -11.51 36.45
CA VAL A 721 -19.75 -12.97 36.51
C VAL A 721 -19.17 -13.51 35.20
N GLN A 722 -17.96 -14.06 35.29
CA GLN A 722 -17.17 -14.62 34.21
C GLN A 722 -16.67 -16.01 34.65
N PHE A 723 -16.88 -17.01 33.81
CA PHE A 723 -16.29 -18.35 33.93
C PHE A 723 -15.56 -18.65 32.63
N ASN A 724 -14.23 -18.71 32.67
CA ASN A 724 -13.37 -18.76 31.51
C ASN A 724 -13.73 -17.63 30.51
N SER A 725 -14.08 -17.97 29.27
CA SER A 725 -14.51 -17.03 28.23
C SER A 725 -16.02 -16.76 28.21
N ILE A 726 -16.77 -17.22 29.21
CA ILE A 726 -18.24 -17.16 29.24
C ILE A 726 -18.71 -16.15 30.31
N ALA A 727 -19.69 -15.31 29.95
CA ALA A 727 -20.34 -14.35 30.85
C ALA A 727 -21.83 -14.74 31.10
N PRO A 728 -22.11 -15.70 31.99
CA PRO A 728 -23.45 -16.30 32.13
C PRO A 728 -24.54 -15.31 32.59
N LEU A 729 -24.20 -14.40 33.50
CA LEU A 729 -25.14 -13.38 33.97
C LEU A 729 -25.52 -12.40 32.85
N LYS A 730 -24.53 -11.95 32.06
CA LYS A 730 -24.77 -11.06 30.92
C LYS A 730 -25.64 -11.72 29.86
N ALA A 731 -25.38 -12.99 29.56
CA ALA A 731 -26.20 -13.75 28.64
C ALA A 731 -27.66 -13.90 29.13
N ALA A 732 -27.89 -14.05 30.44
CA ALA A 732 -29.24 -14.13 31.02
C ALA A 732 -30.03 -12.81 30.95
N LEU A 733 -29.33 -11.67 31.02
CA LEU A 733 -29.92 -10.33 30.95
C LEU A 733 -30.13 -9.82 29.50
N SER A 734 -29.63 -10.54 28.50
CA SER A 734 -29.77 -10.15 27.09
C SER A 734 -31.21 -10.34 26.58
N THR A 735 -31.69 -9.39 25.77
CA THR A 735 -33.03 -9.41 25.16
C THR A 735 -33.23 -10.52 24.13
N ARG A 736 -32.15 -11.17 23.67
CA ARG A 736 -32.19 -12.38 22.83
C ARG A 736 -31.93 -13.59 23.72
N ALA A 737 -33.00 -14.22 24.22
CA ALA A 737 -32.89 -15.51 24.90
C ALA A 737 -32.18 -16.52 23.96
N SER A 738 -30.94 -16.85 24.27
CA SER A 738 -30.08 -17.76 23.49
C SER A 738 -30.00 -19.12 24.16
N ALA A 739 -29.79 -20.16 23.36
CA ALA A 739 -29.94 -21.58 23.72
C ALA A 739 -28.86 -22.21 24.63
N PRO A 740 -28.07 -21.47 25.44
CA PRO A 740 -27.50 -22.07 26.64
C PRO A 740 -28.03 -21.51 27.96
N VAL A 741 -28.86 -20.45 28.00
CA VAL A 741 -29.21 -19.79 29.28
C VAL A 741 -30.71 -19.80 29.56
N SER A 742 -31.07 -20.15 30.81
CA SER A 742 -32.42 -20.03 31.34
C SER A 742 -32.39 -19.40 32.73
N HIS A 743 -33.44 -18.68 33.11
CA HIS A 743 -33.58 -18.12 34.46
C HIS A 743 -35.00 -18.34 34.99
N GLN A 744 -35.12 -18.47 36.30
CA GLN A 744 -36.41 -18.60 37.00
C GLN A 744 -36.40 -17.66 38.21
N GLY A 745 -37.53 -17.00 38.46
CA GLY A 745 -37.63 -15.92 39.46
C GLY A 745 -37.44 -14.54 38.83
N LYS A 746 -37.32 -13.51 39.65
CA LYS A 746 -37.25 -12.12 39.21
C LYS A 746 -35.79 -11.66 39.18
N LEU A 747 -35.22 -11.60 37.97
CA LEU A 747 -33.89 -11.09 37.69
C LEU A 747 -34.02 -9.67 37.12
N VAL A 748 -33.41 -8.68 37.79
CA VAL A 748 -33.45 -7.27 37.36
C VAL A 748 -32.02 -6.77 37.16
N GLU A 749 -31.74 -6.15 36.01
CA GLU A 749 -30.44 -5.50 35.78
C GLU A 749 -30.17 -4.45 36.88
N SER A 750 -28.97 -4.49 37.45
CA SER A 750 -28.58 -3.63 38.56
C SER A 750 -27.12 -3.26 38.46
N ASN A 751 -26.77 -2.04 38.88
CA ASN A 751 -25.39 -1.58 38.93
C ASN A 751 -24.60 -2.20 40.10
N CYS A 752 -25.25 -2.96 40.99
CA CYS A 752 -24.65 -3.63 42.16
C CYS A 752 -23.71 -2.75 43.01
N GLY A 753 -23.94 -1.43 43.03
CA GLY A 753 -23.08 -0.49 43.75
C GLY A 753 -21.72 -0.20 43.09
N ALA A 754 -21.52 -0.54 41.82
CA ALA A 754 -20.32 -0.21 41.07
C ALA A 754 -20.26 1.29 40.72
N SER A 755 -19.16 1.96 41.10
CA SER A 755 -18.87 3.33 40.69
C SER A 755 -18.38 3.35 39.24
N PRO A 756 -19.03 4.10 38.31
CA PRO A 756 -18.55 4.16 36.94
C PRO A 756 -17.19 4.88 36.87
N LEU A 757 -16.21 4.26 36.21
CA LEU A 757 -14.98 4.95 35.79
C LEU A 757 -15.35 5.98 34.72
N THR A 758 -15.39 7.26 35.08
CA THR A 758 -15.56 8.36 34.13
C THR A 758 -14.24 8.58 33.37
N ILE A 759 -14.04 7.81 32.30
CA ILE A 759 -13.12 8.22 31.24
C ILE A 759 -13.89 9.26 30.41
N PRO A 760 -13.35 10.48 30.22
CA PRO A 760 -14.03 11.48 29.42
C PRO A 760 -14.27 10.92 28.00
N PRO A 761 -15.50 11.00 27.46
CA PRO A 761 -15.74 10.61 26.09
C PRO A 761 -14.95 11.54 25.16
N MET A 762 -14.22 10.97 24.20
CA MET A 762 -13.84 11.75 23.02
C MET A 762 -15.11 12.14 22.28
N SER A 763 -15.14 13.38 21.79
CA SER A 763 -16.17 13.90 20.91
C SER A 763 -16.35 12.96 19.71
N ALA A 764 -17.46 12.21 19.69
CA ALA A 764 -17.86 11.49 18.50
C ALA A 764 -18.20 12.55 17.43
N ALA A 765 -17.48 12.53 16.32
CA ALA A 765 -17.92 13.23 15.13
C ALA A 765 -19.27 12.60 14.73
N THR A 766 -20.32 13.41 14.72
CA THR A 766 -21.68 13.02 14.39
C THR A 766 -21.74 12.34 13.03
N ASP A 767 -22.24 11.10 13.01
CA ASP A 767 -22.60 10.36 11.79
C ASP A 767 -23.81 11.06 11.13
N PRO A 768 -23.68 11.62 9.92
CA PRO A 768 -24.79 12.31 9.26
C PRO A 768 -25.90 11.38 8.75
N TRP A 769 -25.74 10.06 8.80
CA TRP A 769 -26.61 9.12 8.07
C TRP A 769 -27.53 8.25 8.95
N ASN A 770 -27.56 8.46 10.26
CA ASN A 770 -28.43 7.71 11.18
C ASN A 770 -29.47 8.59 11.89
N GLN A 771 -30.26 9.35 11.12
CA GLN A 771 -31.58 9.81 11.58
C GLN A 771 -32.67 9.09 10.78
N LYS A 772 -33.32 8.14 11.45
CA LYS A 772 -34.65 7.68 11.06
C LYS A 772 -35.66 8.70 11.59
N ASP A 773 -36.37 9.33 10.66
CA ASP A 773 -37.54 10.22 10.86
C ASP A 773 -38.61 9.59 11.77
N PRO A 774 -39.48 10.38 12.47
CA PRO A 774 -40.38 11.33 11.79
C PRO A 774 -40.65 12.68 12.50
N ASP A 775 -40.85 13.69 11.67
CA ASP A 775 -41.82 14.82 11.72
C ASP A 775 -41.14 16.17 11.43
N PHE A 776 -41.00 16.48 10.14
CA PHE A 776 -40.77 17.84 9.67
C PHE A 776 -42.09 18.41 9.14
N PRO A 777 -42.59 19.54 9.69
CA PRO A 777 -43.74 20.21 9.11
C PRO A 777 -43.34 20.81 7.76
N PHE A 778 -44.00 20.31 6.71
CA PHE A 778 -44.03 20.92 5.39
C PHE A 778 -44.44 22.39 5.50
N ASN A 779 -43.60 23.28 5.01
CA ASN A 779 -44.08 24.49 4.34
C ASN A 779 -43.56 24.46 2.91
N GLU A 780 -44.51 24.31 1.99
CA GLU A 780 -44.32 24.59 0.58
C GLU A 780 -43.81 26.01 0.39
N GLU A 781 -42.67 26.18 -0.27
CA GLU A 781 -42.43 27.41 -1.04
C GLU A 781 -41.51 27.16 -2.25
N ARG A 782 -42.18 26.98 -3.39
CA ARG A 782 -41.85 27.49 -4.73
C ARG A 782 -40.39 27.59 -5.15
N VAL A 783 -40.07 26.75 -6.13
CA VAL A 783 -39.07 26.95 -7.19
C VAL A 783 -39.16 28.35 -7.80
N ILE A 784 -38.09 29.16 -7.70
CA ILE A 784 -37.73 30.27 -8.62
C ILE A 784 -36.18 30.33 -8.72
N PRO A 785 -35.58 30.58 -9.92
CA PRO A 785 -34.15 30.39 -10.21
C PRO A 785 -33.28 31.61 -9.86
N ASP A 786 -31.98 31.36 -9.72
CA ASP A 786 -30.83 32.28 -9.67
C ASP A 786 -31.01 33.64 -8.99
N GLY A 787 -30.54 33.72 -7.73
CA GLY A 787 -30.37 34.96 -6.99
C GLY A 787 -28.98 35.06 -6.38
N VAL A 788 -28.04 35.69 -7.09
CA VAL A 788 -26.72 36.04 -6.57
C VAL A 788 -26.87 36.93 -5.33
N ASN A 789 -26.19 36.53 -4.26
CA ASN A 789 -26.26 37.13 -2.92
C ASN A 789 -25.92 38.63 -2.97
N ARG A 790 -26.94 39.49 -2.78
CA ARG A 790 -26.88 40.95 -2.93
C ARG A 790 -25.93 41.65 -1.95
N ASN A 791 -25.49 40.95 -0.89
CA ASN A 791 -24.56 41.48 0.10
C ASN A 791 -23.08 41.31 -0.32
N SER A 792 -22.77 40.37 -1.21
CA SER A 792 -21.41 40.13 -1.72
C SER A 792 -21.00 41.16 -2.77
N ALA A 793 -21.95 41.57 -3.61
CA ALA A 793 -21.73 42.60 -4.64
C ALA A 793 -21.50 44.00 -4.04
N ILE A 794 -22.16 44.31 -2.92
CA ILE A 794 -21.97 45.59 -2.21
C ILE A 794 -20.58 45.65 -1.57
N ILE A 795 -20.13 44.55 -0.94
CA ILE A 795 -18.79 44.47 -0.33
C ILE A 795 -17.70 44.53 -1.40
N GLY A 796 -17.86 43.80 -2.52
CA GLY A 796 -16.94 43.87 -3.65
C GLY A 796 -16.89 45.26 -4.31
N GLY A 797 -18.05 45.92 -4.44
CA GLY A 797 -18.14 47.29 -4.96
C GLY A 797 -17.43 48.32 -4.07
N ILE A 798 -17.58 48.22 -2.74
CA ILE A 798 -16.89 49.12 -1.80
C ILE A 798 -15.37 48.93 -1.89
N ILE A 799 -14.89 47.69 -1.95
CA ILE A 799 -13.46 47.39 -2.08
C ILE A 799 -12.91 47.92 -3.42
N ALA A 800 -13.64 47.75 -4.52
CA ALA A 800 -13.24 48.27 -5.82
C ALA A 800 -13.16 49.81 -5.84
N VAL A 801 -14.10 50.51 -5.20
CA VAL A 801 -14.08 51.99 -5.09
C VAL A 801 -12.89 52.47 -4.24
N VAL A 802 -12.56 51.76 -3.16
CA VAL A 802 -11.38 52.10 -2.33
C VAL A 802 -10.08 51.91 -3.12
N ILE A 803 -9.93 50.81 -3.85
CA ILE A 803 -8.73 50.57 -4.67
C ILE A 803 -8.63 51.63 -5.79
N PHE A 804 -9.75 51.95 -6.43
CA PHE A 804 -9.78 52.95 -7.50
C PHE A 804 -9.43 54.35 -6.99
N THR A 805 -9.92 54.75 -5.81
CA THR A 805 -9.57 56.04 -5.21
C THR A 805 -8.09 56.10 -4.81
N ILE A 806 -7.50 55.00 -4.31
CA ILE A 806 -6.06 54.92 -4.05
C ILE A 806 -5.24 55.06 -5.35
N LEU A 807 -5.63 54.38 -6.42
CA LEU A 807 -4.93 54.50 -7.71
C LEU A 807 -5.05 55.91 -8.29
N CYS A 808 -6.23 56.55 -8.20
CA CYS A 808 -6.41 57.93 -8.66
C CYS A 808 -5.57 58.93 -7.85
N THR A 809 -5.47 58.78 -6.53
CA THR A 809 -4.63 59.66 -5.71
C THR A 809 -3.15 59.46 -6.01
N LEU A 810 -2.73 58.22 -6.28
CA LEU A 810 -1.35 57.89 -6.66
C LEU A 810 -0.99 58.49 -8.02
N VAL A 811 -1.90 58.42 -9.01
CA VAL A 811 -1.72 59.08 -10.31
C VAL A 811 -1.70 60.61 -10.17
N PHE A 812 -2.52 61.18 -9.27
CA PHE A 812 -2.50 62.61 -9.00
C PHE A 812 -1.20 63.05 -8.31
N LEU A 813 -0.69 62.26 -7.36
CA LEU A 813 0.59 62.51 -6.69
C LEU A 813 1.76 62.39 -7.66
N ILE A 814 1.74 61.40 -8.55
CA ILE A 814 2.71 61.23 -9.62
C ILE A 814 2.68 62.45 -10.56
N ARG A 815 1.50 62.86 -11.03
CA ARG A 815 1.37 64.07 -11.87
C ARG A 815 1.74 65.35 -11.13
N TYR A 816 1.46 65.45 -9.83
CA TYR A 816 1.84 66.59 -9.00
C TYR A 816 3.35 66.67 -8.82
N MET A 817 4.01 65.53 -8.56
CA MET A 817 5.47 65.43 -8.47
C MET A 817 6.14 65.77 -9.81
N PHE A 818 5.56 65.35 -10.94
CA PHE A 818 6.10 65.67 -12.26
C PHE A 818 5.79 67.09 -12.74
N ARG A 819 4.77 67.77 -12.20
CA ARG A 819 4.40 69.14 -12.59
C ARG A 819 5.20 70.23 -11.85
N HIS A 820 5.84 69.90 -10.73
CA HIS A 820 6.60 70.88 -9.92
C HIS A 820 8.11 70.64 -9.78
N LYS A 821 8.71 69.74 -10.59
CA LYS A 821 10.16 69.71 -10.76
C LYS A 821 10.56 70.03 -12.20
N GLY A 822 10.38 71.30 -12.55
CA GLY A 822 11.35 71.95 -13.42
C GLY A 822 12.65 72.13 -12.65
N THR A 823 13.76 71.84 -13.34
CA THR A 823 15.15 72.22 -13.08
C THR A 823 16.16 71.15 -12.58
N TYR A 824 17.19 70.98 -13.43
CA TYR A 824 18.54 70.42 -13.26
C TYR A 824 18.69 68.88 -13.26
N HIS A 825 19.69 68.24 -13.91
CA HIS A 825 20.83 68.64 -14.74
C HIS A 825 21.27 67.36 -15.50
N THR A 826 21.29 67.33 -16.83
CA THR A 826 21.90 66.22 -17.59
C THR A 826 23.31 66.64 -18.00
N ASN A 827 24.33 65.88 -17.57
CA ASN A 827 25.65 65.91 -18.19
C ASN A 827 25.58 65.02 -19.42
N GLU A 828 25.24 65.61 -20.56
CA GLU A 828 25.44 64.95 -21.86
C GLU A 828 26.93 65.03 -22.21
N ALA A 829 27.54 63.86 -22.42
CA ALA A 829 28.79 63.79 -23.15
C ALA A 829 28.49 64.12 -24.63
N LYS A 830 29.01 65.26 -25.08
CA LYS A 830 29.00 65.68 -26.48
C LYS A 830 29.87 64.75 -27.33
N GLY A 831 29.30 64.27 -28.44
CA GLY A 831 30.06 63.70 -29.56
C GLY A 831 29.54 62.32 -29.94
N GLY A 832 28.66 62.28 -30.95
CA GLY A 832 28.15 61.01 -31.47
C GLY A 832 27.13 61.14 -32.62
N GLU A 833 26.71 62.35 -32.99
CA GLU A 833 25.94 62.58 -34.22
C GLU A 833 26.88 62.65 -35.43
N SER A 834 27.45 61.51 -35.84
CA SER A 834 27.90 61.19 -37.22
C SER A 834 28.87 60.01 -37.25
N SER A 835 28.38 58.78 -37.06
CA SER A 835 29.04 57.58 -37.60
C SER A 835 28.05 56.42 -37.76
N GLU A 836 28.17 55.66 -38.85
CA GLU A 836 27.09 54.84 -39.45
C GLU A 836 26.98 53.38 -38.94
N SER A 837 27.74 52.93 -37.92
CA SER A 837 27.49 51.62 -37.30
C SER A 837 28.10 51.46 -35.91
N ALA A 838 27.55 50.51 -35.13
CA ALA A 838 27.95 50.22 -33.75
C ALA A 838 29.37 49.63 -33.61
N ASP A 839 29.92 49.03 -34.66
CA ASP A 839 31.21 48.33 -34.60
C ASP A 839 32.43 49.27 -34.71
N THR A 840 32.21 50.52 -35.12
CA THR A 840 33.27 51.54 -35.24
C THR A 840 33.43 52.45 -34.02
N ALA A 841 32.51 52.40 -33.04
CA ALA A 841 32.62 53.19 -31.82
C ALA A 841 33.51 52.55 -30.73
N ILE A 842 33.92 51.29 -30.90
CA ILE A 842 34.53 50.47 -29.84
C ILE A 842 36.08 50.43 -29.90
N ILE A 843 36.71 50.85 -31.01
CA ILE A 843 38.15 50.60 -31.24
C ILE A 843 39.06 51.82 -30.94
N GLY A 844 38.51 52.96 -30.50
CA GLY A 844 39.31 54.19 -30.36
C GLY A 844 39.12 54.94 -29.06
N THR A 845 39.65 54.44 -27.93
CA THR A 845 40.40 55.23 -26.94
C THR A 845 40.94 54.34 -25.81
N ASP A 846 42.23 54.52 -25.54
CA ASP A 846 43.16 53.68 -24.78
C ASP A 846 43.20 54.07 -23.27
N PRO A 847 44.23 53.69 -22.48
CA PRO A 847 44.33 52.58 -21.53
C PRO A 847 44.36 53.02 -20.05
N ASN A 848 43.77 52.23 -19.15
CA ASN A 848 44.00 52.11 -17.69
C ASN A 848 42.67 52.06 -16.93
N PHE A 849 42.21 50.86 -16.58
CA PHE A 849 41.85 50.57 -15.19
C PHE A 849 41.67 49.06 -14.97
N THR A 850 42.54 48.52 -14.14
CA THR A 850 42.48 47.19 -13.52
C THR A 850 41.38 47.16 -12.45
N GLU A 851 40.50 46.17 -12.48
CA GLU A 851 40.16 45.31 -11.32
C GLU A 851 39.02 44.31 -11.64
N THR A 852 39.32 43.04 -11.36
CA THR A 852 38.41 41.95 -10.96
C THR A 852 37.16 41.66 -11.80
N ILE A 853 37.27 40.60 -12.62
CA ILE A 853 36.15 39.83 -13.15
C ILE A 853 35.70 38.85 -12.05
N ASP A 854 34.47 38.99 -11.56
CA ASP A 854 33.74 37.92 -10.89
C ASP A 854 32.46 37.63 -11.68
N GLU A 855 32.52 36.58 -12.49
CA GLU A 855 31.41 36.04 -13.25
C GLU A 855 30.49 35.25 -12.31
N SER A 856 29.42 35.88 -11.82
CA SER A 856 28.26 35.11 -11.35
C SER A 856 26.95 35.87 -11.56
N LYS A 857 26.24 35.49 -12.64
CA LYS A 857 24.78 35.31 -12.70
C LYS A 857 24.37 34.99 -14.15
N LYS A 858 24.07 33.71 -14.40
CA LYS A 858 23.23 33.31 -15.53
C LYS A 858 21.78 33.62 -15.17
N GLU A 859 21.12 34.35 -16.05
CA GLU A 859 19.68 34.56 -16.06
C GLU A 859 18.96 33.33 -16.61
N TRP A 860 17.75 33.12 -16.09
CA TRP A 860 16.76 32.16 -16.56
C TRP A 860 16.00 32.78 -17.73
N PHE A 861 15.77 32.00 -18.79
CA PHE A 861 14.73 32.30 -19.77
C PHE A 861 13.47 31.50 -19.40
N ILE A 862 12.34 32.21 -19.36
CA ILE A 862 10.98 31.65 -19.40
C ILE A 862 10.69 31.21 -20.83
#